data_AF-A0AAD0SUU2-F1
#
_entry.id   AF-A0AAD0SUU2-F1
#
_cell.length_a   1.000
_cell.length_b   1.000
_cell.length_c   1.000
_cell.angle_alpha   90.00
_cell.angle_beta   90.00
_cell.angle_gamma   90.00
#
_symmetry.space_group_name_H-M   'P 1'
#
loop_
_entity.id
_entity.type
_entity.pdbx_description
1 polymer ?
#
loop_
_entity_poly.entity_id
_entity_poly.type
_entity_poly.pdbx_seq_one_letter_code
_entity_poly.pdbx_strand_id
1 'polypeptide(L)'
;MSANLNILKSFVNEYKETYSLQEIVYEDGLVGDIKKVQTKLLDEKFLPSNQLIGILNKQIRRARYPMEIAITGQFSSGKSTFLNALLARNILPTGITPVTSKVNFINYGEEYKLKITYYSGAQEFAPIESIADFTDQRENEMQDIKYLTLYAPMDILKDISFVDTPGLNSQSQSDTDTTRKVLRDVGGIIWLTLIDNAGKLSEAEVLDEYMQHFKNKSLCVLNQKDKLTPDQVETTTNYVKEKFGKYFAQVTPISARMALESRAHQKRVLLDDEFEAITKEFKKELNNNIGIDSLDFFKDSFGAFHKKIEEINSKDMSGDMKLLKESNINEVLEFIENTIRPQAAESKEFAIKKDLRGICDILVKEYETITKIYDALIEVLKGCENSVLEHFENIYKKYSKELFNIYNSLETIMEKIAHETYKGIKKKTATRFEETKSFIGSKIEKYDYETYWIDSDSIYKKLFYDDQTIDKMFKRSIKLLKNIELDTDEAFRDAYNIIKNEVTKWQEPYELIRKQREIGSDLEFSNTRHFAAKVYENVLKTYHTAILENISAIRKKFAYFNGALSYSYIQTTQATIAHFEQQILESEELYKKEPSKFSISHPREDEIVAKLKANFGFEKIEDFLTSKRNYLFKIVKYSKEQYLEINEDRINFVKSRKEQYLEKINDLEKIKEEI
;
A
#
# COMPACT_ATOMS: atom_id res chain seq x y z
N MET A 1 16.89 -41.12 -21.73
CA MET A 1 17.55 -40.62 -20.49
C MET A 1 18.34 -39.34 -20.71
N SER A 2 19.07 -39.15 -21.83
CA SER A 2 19.89 -37.95 -22.08
C SER A 2 19.11 -36.64 -22.23
N ALA A 3 17.92 -36.66 -22.86
CA ALA A 3 17.10 -35.46 -23.06
C ALA A 3 16.56 -34.86 -21.74
N ASN A 4 16.14 -35.70 -20.80
CA ASN A 4 15.66 -35.25 -19.48
C ASN A 4 16.78 -34.67 -18.61
N LEU A 5 18.01 -35.16 -18.77
CA LEU A 5 19.20 -34.62 -18.08
C LEU A 5 19.60 -33.24 -18.60
N ASN A 6 19.41 -32.97 -19.90
CA ASN A 6 19.68 -31.66 -20.48
C ASN A 6 18.62 -30.63 -20.08
N ILE A 7 17.34 -31.01 -19.99
CA ILE A 7 16.29 -30.12 -19.48
C ILE A 7 16.54 -29.79 -18.00
N LEU A 8 16.89 -30.78 -17.18
CA LEU A 8 17.23 -30.56 -15.78
C LEU A 8 18.49 -29.69 -15.62
N LYS A 9 19.52 -29.89 -16.44
CA LYS A 9 20.70 -29.00 -16.46
C LYS A 9 20.35 -27.59 -16.90
N SER A 10 19.52 -27.43 -17.93
CA SER A 10 19.06 -26.13 -18.41
C SER A 10 18.28 -25.41 -17.32
N PHE A 11 17.33 -26.08 -16.68
CA PHE A 11 16.57 -25.53 -15.56
C PHE A 11 17.47 -25.18 -14.37
N VAL A 12 18.42 -26.04 -14.00
CA VAL A 12 19.36 -25.76 -12.90
C VAL A 12 20.28 -24.59 -13.25
N ASN A 13 20.71 -24.44 -14.50
CA ASN A 13 21.53 -23.32 -14.94
C ASN A 13 20.72 -22.02 -14.97
N GLU A 14 19.51 -22.05 -15.51
CA GLU A 14 18.61 -20.89 -15.58
C GLU A 14 18.16 -20.45 -14.18
N TYR A 15 17.86 -21.41 -13.29
CA TYR A 15 17.60 -21.16 -11.88
C TYR A 15 18.83 -20.60 -11.18
N LYS A 16 20.03 -21.14 -11.43
CA LYS A 16 21.26 -20.58 -10.88
C LYS A 16 21.55 -19.20 -11.44
N GLU A 17 21.37 -18.94 -12.72
CA GLU A 17 21.58 -17.60 -13.30
C GLU A 17 20.56 -16.59 -12.76
N THR A 18 19.30 -17.00 -12.57
CA THR A 18 18.24 -16.13 -12.08
C THR A 18 18.33 -15.87 -10.57
N TYR A 19 18.76 -16.86 -9.78
CA TYR A 19 18.71 -16.82 -8.31
C TYR A 19 20.07 -16.94 -7.62
N SER A 20 21.19 -17.06 -8.36
CA SER A 20 22.50 -16.90 -7.74
C SER A 20 22.68 -15.44 -7.36
N LEU A 21 22.91 -15.23 -6.07
CA LEU A 21 23.36 -13.96 -5.51
C LEU A 21 24.74 -13.66 -6.11
N GLN A 22 24.78 -13.06 -7.29
CA GLN A 22 25.98 -12.39 -7.76
C GLN A 22 26.23 -11.25 -6.78
N GLU A 23 27.46 -11.16 -6.28
CA GLU A 23 27.88 -10.03 -5.45
C GLU A 23 27.72 -8.77 -6.30
N ILE A 24 26.70 -7.96 -6.01
CA ILE A 24 26.39 -6.77 -6.80
C ILE A 24 27.50 -5.76 -6.51
N VAL A 25 28.49 -5.71 -7.40
CA VAL A 25 29.51 -4.67 -7.38
C VAL A 25 28.86 -3.40 -7.93
N TYR A 26 28.61 -2.45 -7.03
CA TYR A 26 28.12 -1.13 -7.42
C TYR A 26 29.29 -0.30 -7.94
N GLU A 27 29.04 0.47 -9.00
CA GLU A 27 30.01 1.50 -9.45
C GLU A 27 30.22 2.55 -8.35
N ASP A 28 31.38 3.19 -8.31
CA ASP A 28 31.63 4.27 -7.36
C ASP A 28 30.85 5.55 -7.75
N GLY A 29 30.53 6.37 -6.76
CA GLY A 29 29.84 7.64 -6.93
C GLY A 29 28.31 7.57 -7.00
N LEU A 30 27.69 8.68 -7.40
CA LEU A 30 26.24 8.91 -7.28
C LEU A 30 25.38 7.82 -7.94
N VAL A 31 25.79 7.30 -9.10
CA VAL A 31 25.03 6.25 -9.78
C VAL A 31 25.06 4.93 -8.99
N GLY A 32 26.19 4.60 -8.39
CA GLY A 32 26.32 3.47 -7.48
C GLY A 32 25.37 3.55 -6.30
N ASP A 33 25.31 4.73 -5.68
CA ASP A 33 24.43 4.97 -4.54
C ASP A 33 22.95 4.89 -4.92
N ILE A 34 22.56 5.43 -6.08
CA ILE A 34 21.19 5.27 -6.61
C ILE A 34 20.88 3.80 -6.88
N LYS A 35 21.83 3.02 -7.43
CA LYS A 35 21.65 1.59 -7.68
C LYS A 35 21.49 0.80 -6.38
N LYS A 36 22.24 1.13 -5.31
CA LYS A 36 22.06 0.51 -3.99
C LYS A 36 20.65 0.76 -3.46
N VAL A 37 20.18 2.00 -3.53
CA VAL A 37 18.82 2.38 -3.13
C VAL A 37 17.78 1.67 -3.99
N GLN A 38 17.99 1.61 -5.31
CA GLN A 38 17.12 0.90 -6.24
C GLN A 38 17.00 -0.58 -5.86
N THR A 39 18.09 -1.28 -5.60
CA THR A 39 18.07 -2.69 -5.16
C THR A 39 17.21 -2.86 -3.90
N LYS A 40 17.38 -1.97 -2.90
CA LYS A 40 16.61 -2.02 -1.66
C LYS A 40 15.12 -1.74 -1.87
N LEU A 41 14.77 -0.73 -2.68
CA LEU A 41 13.38 -0.36 -2.96
C LEU A 41 12.65 -1.35 -3.90
N LEU A 42 13.40 -2.11 -4.69
CA LEU A 42 12.87 -3.14 -5.59
C LEU A 42 12.94 -4.55 -5.00
N ASP A 43 13.27 -4.68 -3.71
CA ASP A 43 13.22 -5.97 -3.01
C ASP A 43 11.82 -6.59 -3.14
N GLU A 44 11.77 -7.90 -3.43
CA GLU A 44 10.53 -8.63 -3.69
C GLU A 44 9.53 -8.51 -2.54
N LYS A 45 10.00 -8.30 -1.29
CA LYS A 45 9.11 -8.10 -0.14
C LYS A 45 8.19 -6.89 -0.31
N PHE A 46 8.56 -5.89 -1.10
CA PHE A 46 7.76 -4.69 -1.35
C PHE A 46 6.81 -4.82 -2.54
N LEU A 47 6.90 -5.91 -3.31
CA LEU A 47 6.09 -6.15 -4.52
C LEU A 47 6.05 -4.90 -5.44
N PRO A 48 7.21 -4.39 -5.89
CA PRO A 48 7.32 -3.08 -6.53
C PRO A 48 6.52 -2.98 -7.84
N SER A 49 6.04 -1.78 -8.15
CA SER A 49 5.36 -1.50 -9.42
C SER A 49 6.35 -1.25 -10.56
N ASN A 50 5.91 -1.47 -11.80
CA ASN A 50 6.70 -1.13 -12.99
C ASN A 50 6.98 0.38 -13.08
N GLN A 51 6.08 1.21 -12.56
CA GLN A 51 6.24 2.67 -12.51
C GLN A 51 7.36 3.08 -11.53
N LEU A 52 7.50 2.39 -10.40
CA LEU A 52 8.63 2.57 -9.48
C LEU A 52 9.96 2.25 -10.17
N ILE A 53 10.04 1.14 -10.92
CA ILE A 53 11.23 0.80 -11.72
C ILE A 53 11.54 1.93 -12.71
N GLY A 54 10.52 2.42 -13.41
CA GLY A 54 10.65 3.51 -14.38
C GLY A 54 11.19 4.82 -13.78
N ILE A 55 10.71 5.22 -12.60
CA ILE A 55 11.14 6.46 -11.94
C ILE A 55 12.57 6.34 -11.39
N LEU A 56 12.95 5.19 -10.84
CA LEU A 56 14.32 4.94 -10.36
C LEU A 56 15.32 4.91 -11.54
N ASN A 57 14.97 4.28 -12.65
CA ASN A 57 15.77 4.31 -13.88
C ASN A 57 15.91 5.73 -14.44
N LYS A 58 14.91 6.60 -14.25
CA LYS A 58 15.01 8.03 -14.59
C LYS A 58 16.05 8.74 -13.73
N GLN A 59 16.14 8.43 -12.43
CA GLN A 59 17.17 9.02 -11.56
C GLN A 59 18.58 8.56 -11.93
N ILE A 60 18.76 7.28 -12.29
CA ILE A 60 20.05 6.76 -12.81
C ILE A 60 20.46 7.50 -14.07
N ARG A 61 19.54 7.69 -15.03
CA ARG A 61 19.81 8.48 -16.24
C ARG A 61 20.20 9.91 -15.87
N ARG A 62 19.45 10.57 -14.99
CA ARG A 62 19.71 11.94 -14.54
C ARG A 62 21.08 12.10 -13.89
N ALA A 63 21.54 11.11 -13.12
CA ALA A 63 22.87 11.12 -12.52
C ALA A 63 23.99 11.01 -13.58
N ARG A 64 23.75 10.28 -14.68
CA ARG A 64 24.71 10.12 -15.78
C ARG A 64 24.77 11.32 -16.74
N TYR A 65 23.69 12.07 -16.89
CA TYR A 65 23.69 13.23 -17.80
C TYR A 65 24.45 14.42 -17.18
N PRO A 66 25.37 15.07 -17.93
CA PRO A 66 26.05 16.28 -17.49
C PRO A 66 25.08 17.40 -17.12
N MET A 67 25.50 18.34 -16.27
CA MET A 67 24.67 19.52 -16.01
C MET A 67 24.74 20.49 -17.18
N GLU A 68 23.59 20.95 -17.66
CA GLU A 68 23.55 21.97 -18.71
C GLU A 68 23.87 23.36 -18.15
N ILE A 69 24.76 24.08 -18.84
CA ILE A 69 25.15 25.47 -18.57
C ILE A 69 24.77 26.30 -19.79
N ALA A 70 23.85 27.24 -19.61
CA ALA A 70 23.45 28.14 -20.69
C ALA A 70 24.52 29.21 -20.93
N ILE A 71 24.90 29.41 -22.19
CA ILE A 71 25.63 30.58 -22.65
C ILE A 71 24.60 31.55 -23.21
N THR A 72 24.39 32.67 -22.53
CA THR A 72 23.34 33.63 -22.87
C THR A 72 23.82 35.06 -22.78
N GLY A 73 23.04 35.99 -23.32
CA GLY A 73 23.39 37.41 -23.37
C GLY A 73 22.82 38.09 -24.61
N GLN A 74 23.02 39.41 -24.70
CA GLN A 74 22.47 40.22 -25.79
C GLN A 74 22.91 39.72 -27.18
N PHE A 75 22.13 40.11 -28.19
CA PHE A 75 22.50 39.90 -29.58
C PHE A 75 23.91 40.45 -29.88
N SER A 76 24.72 39.71 -30.64
CA SER A 76 26.09 40.09 -31.02
C SER A 76 27.10 40.31 -29.87
N SER A 77 26.89 39.70 -28.69
CA SER A 77 27.86 39.78 -27.56
C SER A 77 29.11 38.90 -27.71
N GLY A 78 29.22 38.12 -28.80
CA GLY A 78 30.36 37.23 -29.08
C GLY A 78 30.25 35.84 -28.44
N LYS A 79 29.03 35.33 -28.20
CA LYS A 79 28.75 33.99 -27.65
C LYS A 79 29.45 32.86 -28.42
N SER A 80 29.25 32.80 -29.73
CA SER A 80 29.83 31.76 -30.58
C SER A 80 31.37 31.84 -30.60
N THR A 81 31.94 33.05 -30.62
CA THR A 81 33.41 33.25 -30.51
C THR A 81 33.94 32.78 -29.15
N PHE A 82 33.21 33.03 -28.07
CA PHE A 82 33.57 32.57 -26.74
C PHE A 82 33.49 31.04 -26.62
N LEU A 83 32.44 30.42 -27.14
CA LEU A 83 32.32 28.96 -27.21
C LEU A 83 33.43 28.34 -28.06
N ASN A 84 33.76 28.92 -29.21
CA ASN A 84 34.91 28.49 -30.02
C ASN A 84 36.24 28.63 -29.25
N ALA A 85 36.40 29.70 -28.47
CA ALA A 85 37.58 29.85 -27.60
C ALA A 85 37.64 28.76 -26.53
N LEU A 86 36.50 28.40 -25.90
CA LEU A 86 36.43 27.29 -24.96
C LEU A 86 36.81 25.96 -25.64
N LEU A 87 36.24 25.69 -26.81
CA LEU A 87 36.51 24.52 -27.67
C LEU A 87 37.93 24.49 -28.24
N ALA A 88 38.67 25.61 -28.16
CA ALA A 88 39.96 25.82 -28.82
C ALA A 88 39.93 25.60 -30.35
N ARG A 89 38.74 25.58 -30.97
CA ARG A 89 38.53 25.39 -32.40
C ARG A 89 37.44 26.34 -32.89
N ASN A 90 37.59 26.85 -34.11
CA ASN A 90 36.61 27.74 -34.73
C ASN A 90 35.52 26.92 -35.44
N ILE A 91 34.57 26.39 -34.66
CA ILE A 91 33.54 25.46 -35.17
C ILE A 91 32.21 26.18 -35.38
N LEU A 92 31.71 26.88 -34.35
CA LEU A 92 30.43 27.57 -34.43
C LEU A 92 30.56 28.78 -35.38
N PRO A 93 29.56 29.07 -36.21
CA PRO A 93 29.59 30.24 -37.10
C PRO A 93 29.69 31.54 -36.28
N THR A 94 30.48 32.49 -36.78
CA THR A 94 30.69 33.80 -36.16
C THR A 94 30.45 34.92 -37.18
N GLY A 95 29.80 36.01 -36.76
CA GLY A 95 29.45 37.12 -37.66
C GLY A 95 28.68 38.24 -36.97
N ILE A 96 28.55 39.39 -37.65
CA ILE A 96 27.85 40.59 -37.14
C ILE A 96 26.33 40.50 -37.39
N THR A 97 25.92 39.68 -38.36
CA THR A 97 24.51 39.34 -38.65
C THR A 97 24.05 38.13 -37.82
N PRO A 98 22.74 37.96 -37.55
CA PRO A 98 22.25 36.83 -36.77
C PRO A 98 22.55 35.49 -37.45
N VAL A 99 23.38 34.66 -36.83
CA VAL A 99 23.78 33.33 -37.35
C VAL A 99 23.33 32.16 -36.47
N THR A 100 22.56 32.38 -35.42
CA THR A 100 22.19 31.33 -34.45
C THR A 100 20.70 31.44 -34.09
N SER A 101 19.84 30.72 -34.82
CA SER A 101 18.39 30.59 -34.52
C SER A 101 18.04 29.34 -33.71
N LYS A 102 18.92 28.33 -33.69
CA LYS A 102 18.67 27.04 -33.04
C LYS A 102 19.55 26.88 -31.80
N VAL A 103 19.04 26.12 -30.84
CA VAL A 103 19.79 25.75 -29.64
C VAL A 103 20.87 24.74 -30.04
N ASN A 104 22.12 25.00 -29.62
CA ASN A 104 23.23 24.07 -29.82
C ASN A 104 23.67 23.51 -28.47
N PHE A 105 23.61 22.19 -28.32
CA PHE A 105 24.19 21.49 -27.17
C PHE A 105 25.63 21.12 -27.49
N ILE A 106 26.54 21.34 -26.55
CA ILE A 106 27.93 20.94 -26.65
C ILE A 106 28.18 19.91 -25.55
N ASN A 107 28.33 18.66 -25.97
CA ASN A 107 28.40 17.49 -25.10
C ASN A 107 29.74 16.77 -25.28
N TYR A 108 30.12 15.97 -24.28
CA TYR A 108 31.29 15.12 -24.42
C TYR A 108 31.06 14.03 -25.47
N GLY A 109 32.04 13.84 -26.34
CA GLY A 109 32.17 12.65 -27.18
C GLY A 109 33.63 12.36 -27.45
N GLU A 110 33.95 11.11 -27.77
CA GLU A 110 35.34 10.68 -28.02
C GLU A 110 35.93 11.32 -29.30
N GLU A 111 35.08 11.80 -30.20
CA GLU A 111 35.42 12.43 -31.45
C GLU A 111 34.50 13.62 -31.71
N TYR A 112 34.96 14.55 -32.54
CA TYR A 112 34.13 15.66 -33.01
C TYR A 112 33.02 15.16 -33.95
N LYS A 113 31.75 15.36 -33.57
CA LYS A 113 30.58 14.93 -34.36
C LYS A 113 29.46 15.96 -34.24
N LEU A 114 28.74 16.17 -35.34
CA LEU A 114 27.50 16.93 -35.33
C LEU A 114 26.31 15.97 -35.41
N LYS A 115 25.33 16.18 -34.54
CA LYS A 115 24.04 15.51 -34.58
C LYS A 115 22.92 16.52 -34.76
N ILE A 116 22.10 16.33 -35.79
CA ILE A 116 20.91 17.11 -36.08
C ILE A 116 19.70 16.37 -35.50
N THR A 117 18.88 17.07 -34.72
CA THR A 117 17.62 16.51 -34.20
C THR A 117 16.43 17.31 -34.72
N TYR A 118 15.51 16.63 -35.39
CA TYR A 118 14.33 17.24 -36.03
C TYR A 118 13.11 17.24 -35.08
N TYR A 119 12.12 18.11 -35.32
CA TYR A 119 10.86 18.12 -34.56
C TYR A 119 10.06 16.82 -34.70
N SER A 120 10.25 16.09 -35.80
CA SER A 120 9.69 14.75 -36.03
C SER A 120 10.28 13.67 -35.11
N GLY A 121 11.40 13.94 -34.45
CA GLY A 121 12.17 12.96 -33.68
C GLY A 121 13.25 12.23 -34.48
N ALA A 122 13.33 12.45 -35.80
CA ALA A 122 14.43 11.94 -36.63
C ALA A 122 15.78 12.52 -36.18
N GLN A 123 16.85 11.74 -36.40
CA GLN A 123 18.22 12.11 -36.04
C GLN A 123 19.16 11.81 -37.19
N GLU A 124 20.09 12.73 -37.43
CA GLU A 124 21.10 12.63 -38.48
C GLU A 124 22.47 13.00 -37.92
N PHE A 125 23.52 12.35 -38.43
CA PHE A 125 24.90 12.67 -38.09
C PHE A 125 25.62 13.26 -39.30
N ALA A 126 26.32 14.37 -39.08
CA ALA A 126 27.10 15.06 -40.09
C ALA A 126 28.52 15.37 -39.58
N PRO A 127 29.47 15.64 -40.49
CA PRO A 127 30.76 16.23 -40.13
C PRO A 127 30.56 17.55 -39.39
N ILE A 128 31.48 17.88 -38.47
CA ILE A 128 31.39 19.07 -37.64
C ILE A 128 31.51 20.36 -38.46
N GLU A 129 32.20 20.29 -39.59
CA GLU A 129 32.45 21.38 -40.52
C GLU A 129 31.15 21.84 -41.21
N SER A 130 30.16 20.96 -41.32
CA SER A 130 28.84 21.25 -41.90
C SER A 130 27.90 21.99 -40.95
N ILE A 131 28.33 22.32 -39.73
CA ILE A 131 27.46 23.02 -38.77
C ILE A 131 26.94 24.35 -39.30
N ALA A 132 27.73 25.04 -40.13
CA ALA A 132 27.34 26.30 -40.76
C ALA A 132 26.08 26.13 -41.64
N ASP A 133 26.00 25.01 -42.37
CA ASP A 133 24.87 24.66 -43.24
C ASP A 133 23.56 24.52 -42.43
N PHE A 134 23.66 24.10 -41.17
CA PHE A 134 22.51 23.88 -40.29
C PHE A 134 22.27 24.99 -39.25
N THR A 135 23.03 26.10 -39.32
CA THR A 135 22.91 27.23 -38.38
C THR A 135 22.59 28.56 -39.06
N ASP A 136 22.81 28.70 -40.37
CA ASP A 136 22.56 29.92 -41.13
C ASP A 136 21.07 30.21 -41.40
N GLN A 137 20.54 31.27 -40.77
CA GLN A 137 19.12 31.71 -40.85
C GLN A 137 18.62 32.05 -42.26
N ARG A 138 19.49 32.08 -43.28
CA ARG A 138 19.17 32.46 -44.66
C ARG A 138 18.64 31.29 -45.50
N GLU A 139 18.67 30.06 -44.99
CA GLU A 139 18.17 28.88 -45.68
C GLU A 139 16.78 28.44 -45.16
N ASN A 140 15.84 28.18 -46.09
CA ASN A 140 14.46 27.80 -45.76
C ASN A 140 14.34 26.40 -45.15
N GLU A 141 15.37 25.55 -45.27
CA GLU A 141 15.36 24.14 -44.84
C GLU A 141 15.48 23.96 -43.31
N MET A 142 15.66 25.04 -42.55
CA MET A 142 15.88 24.98 -41.10
C MET A 142 14.61 24.86 -40.23
N GLN A 143 13.40 24.92 -40.81
CA GLN A 143 12.16 24.96 -40.02
C GLN A 143 11.95 23.66 -39.23
N ASP A 144 12.36 22.52 -39.78
CA ASP A 144 12.14 21.20 -39.19
C ASP A 144 13.18 20.81 -38.13
N ILE A 145 14.29 21.54 -38.01
CA ILE A 145 15.34 21.28 -37.02
C ILE A 145 14.89 21.78 -35.64
N LYS A 146 14.92 20.90 -34.64
CA LYS A 146 14.60 21.22 -33.25
C LYS A 146 15.81 21.77 -32.49
N TYR A 147 16.96 21.08 -32.58
CA TYR A 147 18.24 21.51 -32.00
C TYR A 147 19.41 20.73 -32.62
N LEU A 148 20.61 21.25 -32.43
CA LEU A 148 21.87 20.59 -32.81
C LEU A 148 22.63 20.11 -31.57
N THR A 149 23.40 19.03 -31.72
CA THR A 149 24.32 18.55 -30.68
C THR A 149 25.70 18.36 -31.26
N LEU A 150 26.63 19.14 -30.74
CA LEU A 150 28.06 19.06 -30.97
C LEU A 150 28.68 18.13 -29.95
N TYR A 151 29.36 17.09 -30.40
CA TYR A 151 30.19 16.25 -29.56
C TYR A 151 31.64 16.71 -29.67
N ALA A 152 32.35 16.84 -28.54
CA ALA A 152 33.76 17.22 -28.51
C ALA A 152 34.54 16.45 -27.43
N PRO A 153 35.80 16.06 -27.70
CA PRO A 153 36.65 15.31 -26.78
C PRO A 153 37.31 16.21 -25.73
N MET A 154 36.49 16.91 -24.93
CA MET A 154 36.96 17.78 -23.86
C MET A 154 36.53 17.23 -22.50
N ASP A 155 37.49 17.06 -21.57
CA ASP A 155 37.21 16.53 -20.24
C ASP A 155 36.18 17.34 -19.45
N ILE A 156 36.16 18.66 -19.63
CA ILE A 156 35.18 19.53 -18.98
C ILE A 156 33.74 19.13 -19.36
N LEU A 157 33.53 18.62 -20.58
CA LEU A 157 32.19 18.25 -21.06
C LEU A 157 31.66 16.92 -20.48
N LYS A 158 32.49 16.19 -19.73
CA LYS A 158 32.06 14.94 -19.07
C LYS A 158 31.08 15.22 -17.93
N ASP A 159 31.24 16.36 -17.25
CA ASP A 159 30.39 16.73 -16.11
C ASP A 159 29.42 17.87 -16.40
N ILE A 160 29.74 18.70 -17.39
CA ILE A 160 28.89 19.80 -17.84
C ILE A 160 28.61 19.70 -19.34
N SER A 161 27.52 20.29 -19.80
CA SER A 161 27.24 20.48 -21.22
C SER A 161 26.91 21.93 -21.46
N PHE A 162 27.50 22.55 -22.47
CA PHE A 162 27.19 23.93 -22.78
C PHE A 162 25.98 23.99 -23.69
N VAL A 163 25.09 24.94 -23.42
CA VAL A 163 23.92 25.19 -24.24
C VAL A 163 24.05 26.59 -24.83
N ASP A 164 24.36 26.66 -26.12
CA ASP A 164 24.33 27.91 -26.86
C ASP A 164 22.87 28.30 -27.13
N THR A 165 22.52 29.53 -26.75
CA THR A 165 21.16 30.03 -26.84
C THR A 165 21.07 31.19 -27.82
N PRO A 166 19.95 31.31 -28.58
CA PRO A 166 19.65 32.54 -29.30
C PRO A 166 19.73 33.77 -28.37
N GLY A 167 20.21 34.89 -28.92
CA GLY A 167 20.41 36.12 -28.13
C GLY A 167 19.11 36.67 -27.55
N LEU A 168 19.16 37.18 -26.31
CA LEU A 168 18.04 37.87 -25.68
C LEU A 168 17.78 39.21 -26.38
N ASN A 169 16.51 39.58 -26.54
CA ASN A 169 16.05 40.75 -27.30
C ASN A 169 16.39 40.72 -28.80
N SER A 170 16.36 39.54 -29.44
CA SER A 170 16.36 39.46 -30.91
C SER A 170 15.03 40.03 -31.45
N GLN A 171 14.97 40.41 -32.74
CA GLN A 171 13.72 40.87 -33.37
C GLN A 171 12.65 39.77 -33.46
N SER A 172 12.97 38.52 -33.10
CA SER A 172 12.09 37.35 -33.18
C SER A 172 11.59 36.90 -31.81
N GLN A 173 10.28 36.89 -31.63
CA GLN A 173 9.64 36.40 -30.39
C GLN A 173 9.94 34.90 -30.14
N SER A 174 10.09 34.09 -31.20
CA SER A 174 10.36 32.65 -31.07
C SER A 174 11.72 32.35 -30.44
N ASP A 175 12.72 33.19 -30.71
CA ASP A 175 14.07 33.04 -30.15
C ASP A 175 14.04 33.31 -28.65
N THR A 176 13.33 34.36 -28.24
CA THR A 176 13.16 34.73 -26.83
C THR A 176 12.45 33.61 -26.05
N ASP A 177 11.39 33.02 -26.61
CA ASP A 177 10.67 31.90 -25.98
C ASP A 177 11.52 30.63 -25.87
N THR A 178 12.41 30.40 -26.84
CA THR A 178 13.34 29.28 -26.84
C THR A 178 14.39 29.45 -25.75
N THR A 179 15.01 30.62 -25.65
CA THR A 179 15.96 30.95 -24.58
C THR A 179 15.29 30.86 -23.20
N ARG A 180 14.04 31.31 -23.06
CA ARG A 180 13.25 31.15 -21.82
C ARG A 180 13.01 29.70 -21.41
N LYS A 181 12.86 28.77 -22.37
CA LYS A 181 12.74 27.33 -22.06
C LYS A 181 14.07 26.80 -21.56
N VAL A 182 15.17 27.10 -22.26
CA VAL A 182 16.52 26.67 -21.85
C VAL A 182 16.85 27.18 -20.45
N LEU A 183 16.66 28.48 -20.18
CA LEU A 183 16.98 29.07 -18.88
C LEU A 183 16.21 28.47 -17.70
N ARG A 184 15.10 27.76 -17.93
CA ARG A 184 14.37 27.04 -16.87
C ARG A 184 14.97 25.67 -16.54
N ASP A 185 15.64 25.04 -17.49
CA ASP A 185 16.08 23.65 -17.40
C ASP A 185 17.60 23.51 -17.12
N VAL A 186 18.37 24.59 -17.27
CA VAL A 186 19.81 24.62 -16.98
C VAL A 186 20.13 24.76 -15.50
N GLY A 187 21.30 24.25 -15.10
CA GLY A 187 21.77 24.34 -13.71
C GLY A 187 22.78 25.46 -13.44
N GLY A 188 23.25 26.16 -14.48
CA GLY A 188 24.17 27.29 -14.38
C GLY A 188 24.10 28.19 -15.62
N ILE A 189 24.58 29.44 -15.49
CA ILE A 189 24.47 30.46 -16.55
C ILE A 189 25.78 31.22 -16.69
N ILE A 190 26.26 31.36 -17.92
CA ILE A 190 27.32 32.28 -18.29
C ILE A 190 26.70 33.39 -19.13
N TRP A 191 26.64 34.58 -18.55
CA TRP A 191 26.10 35.78 -19.18
C TRP A 191 27.20 36.55 -19.90
N LEU A 192 27.10 36.66 -21.22
CA LEU A 192 28.03 37.43 -22.04
C LEU A 192 27.44 38.78 -22.42
N THR A 193 28.17 39.83 -22.06
CA THR A 193 27.90 41.21 -22.50
C THR A 193 29.17 41.87 -23.01
N LEU A 194 29.00 42.90 -23.85
CA LEU A 194 30.13 43.70 -24.32
C LEU A 194 30.54 44.69 -23.23
N ILE A 195 31.85 44.81 -22.97
CA ILE A 195 32.36 45.65 -21.88
C ILE A 195 31.97 47.13 -22.02
N ASP A 196 31.77 47.63 -23.24
CA ASP A 196 31.35 49.01 -23.52
C ASP A 196 29.87 49.28 -23.23
N ASN A 197 29.05 48.24 -23.22
CA ASN A 197 27.60 48.30 -23.09
C ASN A 197 27.08 47.65 -21.80
N ALA A 198 27.98 47.10 -20.99
CA ALA A 198 27.65 46.39 -19.76
C ALA A 198 27.04 47.34 -18.71
N GLY A 199 26.03 46.85 -18.00
CA GLY A 199 25.43 47.60 -16.90
C GLY A 199 24.25 48.49 -17.32
N LYS A 200 23.68 48.32 -18.51
CA LYS A 200 22.49 49.10 -18.94
C LYS A 200 21.21 48.65 -18.20
N LEU A 201 20.24 49.56 -18.09
CA LEU A 201 18.93 49.29 -17.48
C LEU A 201 18.18 48.13 -18.17
N SER A 202 18.25 48.07 -19.50
CA SER A 202 17.67 47.00 -20.31
C SER A 202 18.29 45.62 -20.04
N GLU A 203 19.56 45.54 -19.62
CA GLU A 203 20.15 44.28 -19.14
C GLU A 203 19.63 43.94 -17.74
N ALA A 204 19.53 44.94 -16.86
CA ALA A 204 19.06 44.74 -15.49
C ALA A 204 17.65 44.15 -15.44
N GLU A 205 16.74 44.62 -16.30
CA GLU A 205 15.36 44.11 -16.40
C GLU A 205 15.32 42.63 -16.78
N VAL A 206 16.14 42.25 -17.78
CA VAL A 206 16.29 40.84 -18.21
C VAL A 206 16.90 40.00 -17.09
N LEU A 207 17.92 40.50 -16.41
CA LEU A 207 18.56 39.79 -15.29
C LEU A 207 17.59 39.62 -14.10
N ASP A 208 16.75 40.61 -13.80
CA ASP A 208 15.72 40.52 -12.75
C ASP A 208 14.66 39.45 -13.06
N GLU A 209 14.32 39.25 -14.35
CA GLU A 209 13.36 38.23 -14.77
C GLU A 209 13.92 36.80 -14.62
N TYR A 210 15.21 36.58 -14.88
CA TYR A 210 15.77 35.22 -15.04
C TYR A 210 16.80 34.80 -13.98
N MET A 211 17.57 35.71 -13.39
CA MET A 211 18.78 35.35 -12.62
C MET A 211 18.55 35.20 -11.11
N GLN A 212 17.37 35.52 -10.58
CA GLN A 212 17.13 35.50 -9.12
C GLN A 212 17.41 34.14 -8.47
N HIS A 213 17.28 33.04 -9.23
CA HIS A 213 17.54 31.67 -8.76
C HIS A 213 18.97 31.18 -8.99
N PHE A 214 19.82 31.93 -9.70
CA PHE A 214 21.13 31.46 -10.17
C PHE A 214 22.33 32.14 -9.51
N LYS A 215 22.13 33.06 -8.56
CA LYS A 215 23.17 33.95 -8.00
C LYS A 215 24.52 33.26 -7.68
N ASN A 216 24.49 32.05 -7.14
CA ASN A 216 25.71 31.35 -6.71
C ASN A 216 26.42 30.58 -7.84
N LYS A 217 25.75 30.40 -9.00
CA LYS A 217 26.17 29.55 -10.14
C LYS A 217 26.23 30.31 -11.46
N SER A 218 26.35 31.62 -11.41
CA SER A 218 26.27 32.50 -12.57
C SER A 218 27.55 33.33 -12.72
N LEU A 219 28.09 33.34 -13.94
CA LEU A 219 29.27 34.10 -14.32
C LEU A 219 28.86 35.22 -15.28
N CYS A 220 29.28 36.45 -15.01
CA CYS A 220 29.21 37.53 -15.98
C CYS A 220 30.56 37.67 -16.69
N VAL A 221 30.54 37.60 -18.02
CA VAL A 221 31.70 37.71 -18.90
C VAL A 221 31.61 39.02 -19.67
N LEU A 222 32.53 39.94 -19.41
CA LEU A 222 32.63 41.23 -20.12
C LEU A 222 33.57 41.07 -21.31
N ASN A 223 33.02 40.81 -22.49
CA ASN A 223 33.77 40.51 -23.69
C ASN A 223 34.30 41.80 -24.38
N GLN A 224 35.28 41.64 -25.27
CA GLN A 224 35.97 42.71 -26.02
C GLN A 224 36.78 43.68 -25.16
N LYS A 225 37.37 43.19 -24.06
CA LYS A 225 38.23 44.04 -23.22
C LYS A 225 39.44 44.63 -23.96
N ASP A 226 39.85 44.00 -25.07
CA ASP A 226 40.95 44.46 -25.93
C ASP A 226 40.70 45.81 -26.61
N LYS A 227 39.46 46.33 -26.55
CA LYS A 227 39.11 47.67 -27.02
C LYS A 227 39.33 48.79 -26.00
N LEU A 228 39.61 48.46 -24.75
CA LEU A 228 39.75 49.41 -23.65
C LEU A 228 41.17 49.35 -23.06
N THR A 229 41.58 50.44 -22.41
CA THR A 229 42.84 50.46 -21.64
C THR A 229 42.68 49.66 -20.34
N PRO A 230 43.78 49.17 -19.72
CA PRO A 230 43.70 48.43 -18.46
C PRO A 230 42.90 49.14 -17.36
N ASP A 231 43.11 50.45 -17.18
CA ASP A 231 42.41 51.26 -16.17
C ASP A 231 40.89 51.35 -16.45
N GLN A 232 40.51 51.44 -17.73
CA GLN A 232 39.11 51.45 -18.14
C GLN A 232 38.46 50.08 -17.91
N VAL A 233 39.17 48.99 -18.21
CA VAL A 233 38.69 47.63 -17.95
C VAL A 233 38.44 47.43 -16.46
N GLU A 234 39.38 47.84 -15.61
CA GLU A 234 39.23 47.74 -14.15
C GLU A 234 38.04 48.56 -13.64
N THR A 235 37.94 49.83 -14.05
CA THR A 235 36.86 50.74 -13.65
C THR A 235 35.49 50.18 -14.02
N THR A 236 35.32 49.75 -15.28
CA THR A 236 34.05 49.17 -15.77
C THR A 236 33.73 47.85 -15.08
N THR A 237 34.74 47.00 -14.85
CA THR A 237 34.53 45.73 -14.15
C THR A 237 34.02 45.96 -12.72
N ASN A 238 34.60 46.93 -12.00
CA ASN A 238 34.16 47.27 -10.64
C ASN A 238 32.74 47.83 -10.62
N TYR A 239 32.40 48.70 -11.57
CA TYR A 239 31.03 49.20 -11.74
C TYR A 239 30.02 48.06 -11.95
N VAL A 240 30.32 47.11 -12.84
CA VAL A 240 29.42 45.97 -13.12
C VAL A 240 29.34 45.03 -11.92
N LYS A 241 30.45 44.79 -11.21
CA LYS A 241 30.45 44.00 -9.96
C LYS A 241 29.52 44.59 -8.91
N GLU A 242 29.54 45.90 -8.72
CA GLU A 242 28.65 46.58 -7.76
C GLU A 242 27.19 46.51 -8.22
N LYS A 243 26.92 46.88 -9.48
CA LYS A 243 25.56 46.97 -10.02
C LYS A 243 24.87 45.61 -10.16
N PHE A 244 25.60 44.60 -10.62
CA PHE A 244 25.07 43.26 -10.95
C PHE A 244 25.51 42.17 -9.96
N GLY A 245 26.17 42.53 -8.84
CA GLY A 245 26.58 41.59 -7.81
C GLY A 245 25.42 40.84 -7.10
N LYS A 246 24.18 41.31 -7.26
CA LYS A 246 23.00 40.54 -6.83
C LYS A 246 22.70 39.33 -7.72
N TYR A 247 23.20 39.28 -8.96
CA TYR A 247 22.89 38.24 -9.94
C TYR A 247 24.03 37.28 -10.22
N PHE A 248 25.28 37.71 -10.06
CA PHE A 248 26.46 36.96 -10.48
C PHE A 248 27.40 36.69 -9.32
N ALA A 249 27.92 35.47 -9.26
CA ALA A 249 28.96 35.09 -8.31
C ALA A 249 30.32 35.71 -8.67
N GLN A 250 30.59 35.86 -9.97
CA GLN A 250 31.82 36.45 -10.49
C GLN A 250 31.57 37.29 -11.74
N VAL A 251 32.37 38.35 -11.92
CA VAL A 251 32.42 39.17 -13.13
C VAL A 251 33.86 39.16 -13.63
N THR A 252 34.06 38.69 -14.87
CA THR A 252 35.38 38.54 -15.48
C THR A 252 35.43 39.22 -16.85
N PRO A 253 36.30 40.22 -17.04
CA PRO A 253 36.53 40.81 -18.35
C PRO A 253 37.45 39.91 -19.18
N ILE A 254 37.07 39.64 -20.43
CA ILE A 254 37.86 38.81 -21.36
C ILE A 254 37.97 39.42 -22.75
N SER A 255 38.89 38.89 -23.55
CA SER A 255 38.83 38.96 -25.00
C SER A 255 38.68 37.57 -25.60
N ALA A 256 37.45 37.19 -26.00
CA ALA A 256 37.19 35.91 -26.63
C ALA A 256 37.99 35.74 -27.95
N ARG A 257 38.26 36.86 -28.65
CA ARG A 257 39.07 36.88 -29.88
C ARG A 257 40.52 36.48 -29.59
N MET A 258 41.17 37.15 -28.65
CA MET A 258 42.56 36.83 -28.26
C MET A 258 42.65 35.40 -27.69
N ALA A 259 41.64 34.98 -26.93
CA ALA A 259 41.56 33.63 -26.39
C ALA A 259 41.47 32.57 -27.50
N LEU A 260 40.59 32.77 -28.50
CA LEU A 260 40.45 31.86 -29.64
C LEU A 260 41.74 31.82 -30.47
N GLU A 261 42.30 32.98 -30.79
CA GLU A 261 43.54 33.11 -31.58
C GLU A 261 44.69 32.34 -30.91
N SER A 262 44.87 32.52 -29.61
CA SER A 262 45.88 31.77 -28.85
C SER A 262 45.59 30.27 -28.77
N ARG A 263 44.35 29.90 -28.40
CA ARG A 263 43.99 28.51 -28.11
C ARG A 263 43.96 27.63 -29.35
N ALA A 264 43.51 28.16 -30.49
CA ALA A 264 43.55 27.47 -31.77
C ALA A 264 44.98 27.22 -32.28
N HIS A 265 45.94 28.04 -31.87
CA HIS A 265 47.35 27.88 -32.22
C HIS A 265 48.15 27.01 -31.24
N GLN A 266 47.54 26.50 -30.18
CA GLN A 266 48.23 25.61 -29.25
C GLN A 266 48.75 24.38 -29.99
N LYS A 267 50.01 24.00 -29.73
CA LYS A 267 50.66 22.85 -30.38
C LYS A 267 49.80 21.60 -30.34
N ARG A 268 49.18 21.30 -29.19
CA ARG A 268 48.29 20.14 -29.04
C ARG A 268 47.13 20.15 -30.04
N VAL A 269 46.45 21.30 -30.20
CA VAL A 269 45.33 21.45 -31.13
C VAL A 269 45.79 21.29 -32.57
N LEU A 270 46.91 21.94 -32.94
CA LEU A 270 47.49 21.83 -34.28
C LEU A 270 47.93 20.39 -34.61
N LEU A 271 48.50 19.68 -33.64
CA LEU A 271 48.85 18.27 -33.79
C LEU A 271 47.59 17.41 -33.98
N ASP A 272 46.57 17.59 -33.13
CA ASP A 272 45.31 16.85 -33.21
C ASP A 272 44.62 17.07 -34.58
N ASP A 273 44.62 18.30 -35.09
CA ASP A 273 44.07 18.65 -36.41
C ASP A 273 44.84 17.94 -37.54
N GLU A 274 46.17 17.93 -37.49
CA GLU A 274 46.99 17.24 -38.49
C GLU A 274 46.85 15.71 -38.41
N PHE A 275 46.74 15.14 -37.20
CA PHE A 275 46.44 13.71 -37.01
C PHE A 275 45.06 13.33 -37.57
N GLU A 276 44.06 14.19 -37.38
CA GLU A 276 42.73 13.97 -37.93
C GLU A 276 42.75 14.05 -39.47
N ALA A 277 43.45 15.04 -40.03
CA ALA A 277 43.61 15.23 -41.47
C ALA A 277 44.32 14.05 -42.15
N ILE A 278 45.46 13.62 -41.60
CA ILE A 278 46.22 12.49 -42.16
C ILE A 278 45.45 11.18 -42.05
N THR A 279 44.63 10.99 -41.00
CA THR A 279 43.77 9.83 -40.85
C THR A 279 42.63 9.82 -41.87
N LYS A 280 42.00 10.98 -42.13
CA LYS A 280 40.97 11.13 -43.17
C LYS A 280 41.57 10.87 -44.56
N GLU A 281 42.74 11.43 -44.87
CA GLU A 281 43.41 11.21 -46.15
C GLU A 281 43.85 9.76 -46.32
N PHE A 282 44.41 9.13 -45.27
CA PHE A 282 44.76 7.71 -45.30
C PHE A 282 43.57 6.82 -45.63
N LYS A 283 42.42 7.02 -44.95
CA LYS A 283 41.19 6.24 -45.23
C LYS A 283 40.73 6.43 -46.67
N LYS A 284 40.78 7.65 -47.19
CA LYS A 284 40.37 7.99 -48.55
C LYS A 284 41.30 7.36 -49.59
N GLU A 285 42.61 7.49 -49.43
CA GLU A 285 43.58 6.89 -50.32
C GLU A 285 43.55 5.36 -50.27
N LEU A 286 43.39 4.77 -49.09
CA LEU A 286 43.23 3.32 -48.90
C LEU A 286 42.01 2.79 -49.68
N ASN A 287 40.86 3.48 -49.59
CA ASN A 287 39.64 3.12 -50.31
C ASN A 287 39.80 3.21 -51.83
N ASN A 288 40.65 4.11 -52.32
CA ASN A 288 40.93 4.26 -53.75
C ASN A 288 41.97 3.24 -54.26
N ASN A 289 42.70 2.59 -53.35
CA ASN A 289 43.83 1.70 -53.65
C ASN A 289 43.64 0.29 -53.05
N ILE A 290 42.40 -0.21 -53.03
CA ILE A 290 42.06 -1.52 -52.49
C ILE A 290 42.72 -2.63 -53.34
N GLY A 291 43.53 -3.48 -52.72
CA GLY A 291 44.17 -4.64 -53.38
C GLY A 291 45.64 -4.44 -53.79
N ILE A 292 46.29 -3.37 -53.34
CA ILE A 292 47.73 -3.12 -53.54
C ILE A 292 48.52 -3.62 -52.31
N ASP A 293 49.66 -4.30 -52.55
CA ASP A 293 50.50 -4.90 -51.49
C ASP A 293 51.54 -3.93 -50.89
N SER A 294 51.51 -2.64 -51.24
CA SER A 294 52.44 -1.63 -50.72
C SER A 294 51.74 -0.33 -50.31
N LEU A 295 52.32 0.36 -49.34
CA LEU A 295 51.87 1.67 -48.84
C LEU A 295 52.51 2.85 -49.59
N ASP A 296 53.12 2.60 -50.75
CA ASP A 296 53.81 3.65 -51.52
C ASP A 296 52.86 4.78 -51.94
N PHE A 297 51.58 4.47 -52.14
CA PHE A 297 50.54 5.47 -52.46
C PHE A 297 50.43 6.58 -51.41
N PHE A 298 50.76 6.29 -50.14
CA PHE A 298 50.61 7.20 -49.01
C PHE A 298 51.92 7.89 -48.59
N LYS A 299 53.04 7.52 -49.21
CA LYS A 299 54.39 7.93 -48.77
C LYS A 299 54.58 9.45 -48.80
N ASP A 300 54.08 10.11 -49.85
CA ASP A 300 54.19 11.56 -50.01
C ASP A 300 53.29 12.30 -49.01
N SER A 301 52.05 11.84 -48.82
CA SER A 301 51.10 12.36 -47.83
C SER A 301 51.66 12.23 -46.40
N PHE A 302 52.28 11.10 -46.08
CA PHE A 302 52.95 10.88 -44.78
C PHE A 302 54.21 11.74 -44.62
N GLY A 303 55.00 11.93 -45.68
CA GLY A 303 56.16 12.82 -45.68
C GLY A 303 55.77 14.28 -45.43
N ALA A 304 54.70 14.76 -46.06
CA ALA A 304 54.13 16.09 -45.83
C ALA A 304 53.64 16.26 -44.39
N PHE A 305 52.96 15.23 -43.85
CA PHE A 305 52.54 15.20 -42.45
C PHE A 305 53.75 15.31 -41.50
N HIS A 306 54.80 14.52 -41.68
CA HIS A 306 55.99 14.56 -40.83
C HIS A 306 56.65 15.95 -40.81
N LYS A 307 56.74 16.60 -41.97
CA LYS A 307 57.28 17.97 -42.07
C LYS A 307 56.44 18.98 -41.29
N LYS A 308 55.11 18.91 -41.41
CA LYS A 308 54.22 19.79 -40.64
C LYS A 308 54.32 19.56 -39.13
N ILE A 309 54.49 18.32 -38.68
CA ILE A 309 54.70 18.01 -37.26
C ILE A 309 55.99 18.65 -36.73
N GLU A 310 57.08 18.62 -37.51
CA GLU A 310 58.32 19.32 -37.16
C GLU A 310 58.14 20.84 -37.10
N GLU A 311 57.40 21.42 -38.05
CA GLU A 311 57.06 22.86 -38.05
C GLU A 311 56.24 23.25 -36.82
N ILE A 312 55.22 22.46 -36.45
CA ILE A 312 54.41 22.69 -35.24
C ILE A 312 55.25 22.59 -33.97
N ASN A 313 56.12 21.57 -33.88
CA ASN A 313 56.97 21.36 -32.72
C ASN A 313 58.02 22.46 -32.54
N SER A 314 58.52 23.04 -33.63
CA SER A 314 59.50 24.14 -33.62
C SER A 314 58.89 25.54 -33.49
N LYS A 315 57.56 25.68 -33.62
CA LYS A 315 56.85 26.96 -33.49
C LYS A 315 57.09 27.63 -32.13
N ASP A 316 57.44 28.93 -32.15
CA ASP A 316 57.50 29.78 -30.95
C ASP A 316 56.07 30.11 -30.47
N MET A 317 55.82 29.82 -29.19
CA MET A 317 54.52 30.00 -28.53
C MET A 317 54.47 31.24 -27.64
N SER A 318 55.54 32.04 -27.59
CA SER A 318 55.65 33.19 -26.70
C SER A 318 54.51 34.22 -26.91
N GLY A 319 54.19 34.51 -28.17
CA GLY A 319 53.08 35.37 -28.56
C GLY A 319 51.71 34.79 -28.19
N ASP A 320 51.49 33.51 -28.48
CA ASP A 320 50.25 32.81 -28.15
C ASP A 320 50.02 32.75 -26.62
N MET A 321 51.05 32.48 -25.82
CA MET A 321 50.95 32.51 -24.36
C MET A 321 50.65 33.91 -23.82
N LYS A 322 51.23 34.95 -24.43
CA LYS A 322 50.92 36.34 -24.08
C LYS A 322 49.46 36.66 -24.36
N LEU A 323 48.96 36.31 -25.55
CA LEU A 323 47.54 36.47 -25.90
C LEU A 323 46.61 35.69 -24.95
N LEU A 324 46.98 34.47 -24.54
CA LEU A 324 46.21 33.67 -23.59
C LEU A 324 46.08 34.40 -22.25
N LYS A 325 47.22 34.86 -21.71
CA LYS A 325 47.27 35.57 -20.43
C LYS A 325 46.50 36.88 -20.50
N GLU A 326 46.71 37.67 -21.55
CA GLU A 326 46.02 38.93 -21.74
C GLU A 326 44.53 38.75 -22.03
N SER A 327 44.08 37.60 -22.54
CA SER A 327 42.67 37.35 -22.82
C SER A 327 41.80 37.14 -21.57
N ASN A 328 42.40 36.81 -20.42
CA ASN A 328 41.73 36.40 -19.17
C ASN A 328 40.81 35.16 -19.26
N ILE A 329 40.87 34.37 -20.33
CA ILE A 329 40.00 33.18 -20.46
C ILE A 329 40.26 32.12 -19.37
N ASN A 330 41.47 32.07 -18.82
CA ASN A 330 41.80 31.13 -17.74
C ASN A 330 41.00 31.41 -16.47
N GLU A 331 40.70 32.67 -16.15
CA GLU A 331 39.84 33.02 -15.00
C GLU A 331 38.42 32.45 -15.18
N VAL A 332 37.92 32.39 -16.43
CA VAL A 332 36.63 31.79 -16.75
C VAL A 332 36.68 30.27 -16.62
N LEU A 333 37.73 29.63 -17.15
CA LEU A 333 37.92 28.18 -17.04
C LEU A 333 38.08 27.75 -15.58
N GLU A 334 38.86 28.49 -14.79
CA GLU A 334 39.01 28.26 -13.35
C GLU A 334 37.68 28.42 -12.61
N PHE A 335 36.85 29.41 -12.96
CA PHE A 335 35.53 29.55 -12.36
C PHE A 335 34.60 28.38 -12.72
N ILE A 336 34.62 27.91 -13.99
CA ILE A 336 33.82 26.76 -14.40
C ILE A 336 34.27 25.51 -13.62
N GLU A 337 35.57 25.29 -13.51
CA GLU A 337 36.15 24.10 -12.88
C GLU A 337 36.03 24.11 -11.34
N ASN A 338 36.28 25.24 -10.70
CA ASN A 338 36.34 25.34 -9.23
C ASN A 338 35.01 25.79 -8.60
N THR A 339 34.11 26.39 -9.37
CA THR A 339 32.84 26.92 -8.85
C THR A 339 31.63 26.25 -9.49
N ILE A 340 31.48 26.31 -10.82
CA ILE A 340 30.27 25.80 -11.46
C ILE A 340 30.20 24.27 -11.38
N ARG A 341 31.26 23.56 -11.73
CA ARG A 341 31.30 22.09 -11.78
C ARG A 341 31.07 21.43 -10.41
N PRO A 342 31.68 21.87 -9.29
CA PRO A 342 31.39 21.30 -7.97
C PRO A 342 29.95 21.59 -7.52
N GLN A 343 29.49 22.84 -7.65
CA GLN A 343 28.12 23.21 -7.25
C GLN A 343 27.05 22.51 -8.10
N ALA A 344 27.37 22.22 -9.37
CA ALA A 344 26.54 21.43 -10.27
C ALA A 344 26.37 19.99 -9.77
N ALA A 345 27.48 19.34 -9.43
CA ALA A 345 27.50 17.99 -8.90
C ALA A 345 26.73 17.91 -7.58
N GLU A 346 27.03 18.78 -6.62
CA GLU A 346 26.35 18.83 -5.32
C GLU A 346 24.83 19.07 -5.45
N SER A 347 24.42 19.99 -6.33
CA SER A 347 23.00 20.29 -6.50
C SER A 347 22.24 19.18 -7.20
N LYS A 348 22.88 18.51 -8.17
CA LYS A 348 22.32 17.33 -8.83
C LYS A 348 22.15 16.19 -7.83
N GLU A 349 23.19 15.92 -7.04
CA GLU A 349 23.17 14.92 -5.98
C GLU A 349 22.07 15.23 -4.96
N PHE A 350 22.02 16.46 -4.44
CA PHE A 350 20.99 16.89 -3.50
C PHE A 350 19.58 16.71 -4.06
N ALA A 351 19.34 17.11 -5.31
CA ALA A 351 18.03 16.98 -5.94
C ALA A 351 17.63 15.52 -6.14
N ILE A 352 18.57 14.65 -6.54
CA ILE A 352 18.29 13.22 -6.70
C ILE A 352 18.04 12.56 -5.34
N LYS A 353 18.87 12.83 -4.32
CA LYS A 353 18.64 12.32 -2.95
C LYS A 353 17.30 12.76 -2.40
N LYS A 354 16.92 14.03 -2.61
CA LYS A 354 15.60 14.56 -2.24
C LYS A 354 14.46 13.80 -2.94
N ASP A 355 14.58 13.56 -4.25
CA ASP A 355 13.58 12.80 -5.01
C ASP A 355 13.47 11.35 -4.53
N LEU A 356 14.60 10.69 -4.23
CA LEU A 356 14.63 9.33 -3.68
C LEU A 356 13.97 9.25 -2.30
N ARG A 357 14.26 10.19 -1.39
CA ARG A 357 13.56 10.28 -0.09
C ARG A 357 12.06 10.51 -0.28
N GLY A 358 11.67 11.35 -1.24
CA GLY A 358 10.26 11.56 -1.59
C GLY A 358 9.56 10.31 -2.13
N ILE A 359 10.28 9.44 -2.85
CA ILE A 359 9.78 8.13 -3.26
C ILE A 359 9.51 7.26 -2.02
N CYS A 360 10.44 7.20 -1.06
CA CYS A 360 10.22 6.47 0.19
C CYS A 360 8.97 6.99 0.94
N ASP A 361 8.82 8.31 1.06
CA ASP A 361 7.65 8.94 1.70
C ASP A 361 6.32 8.53 1.05
N ILE A 362 6.30 8.43 -0.28
CA ILE A 362 5.11 7.99 -1.02
C ILE A 362 4.82 6.53 -0.71
N LEU A 363 5.83 5.66 -0.76
CA LEU A 363 5.65 4.23 -0.50
C LEU A 363 5.20 3.97 0.95
N VAL A 364 5.77 4.69 1.93
CA VAL A 364 5.33 4.65 3.33
C VAL A 364 3.84 5.01 3.43
N LYS A 365 3.40 6.11 2.79
CA LYS A 365 1.98 6.53 2.81
C LYS A 365 1.03 5.52 2.17
N GLU A 366 1.46 4.80 1.14
CA GLU A 366 0.66 3.72 0.55
C GLU A 366 0.47 2.58 1.55
N TYR A 367 1.54 2.17 2.24
CA TYR A 367 1.44 1.16 3.31
C TYR A 367 0.64 1.64 4.52
N GLU A 368 0.77 2.90 4.93
CA GLU A 368 -0.07 3.51 5.97
C GLU A 368 -1.56 3.51 5.60
N THR A 369 -1.86 3.67 4.31
CA THR A 369 -3.24 3.57 3.82
C THR A 369 -3.78 2.15 4.01
N ILE A 370 -2.96 1.14 3.72
CA ILE A 370 -3.30 -0.27 3.94
C ILE A 370 -3.46 -0.57 5.44
N THR A 371 -2.55 -0.12 6.30
CA THR A 371 -2.64 -0.39 7.75
C THR A 371 -3.90 0.21 8.38
N LYS A 372 -4.34 1.40 7.93
CA LYS A 372 -5.61 2.02 8.37
C LYS A 372 -6.84 1.18 8.05
N ILE A 373 -6.81 0.41 6.96
CA ILE A 373 -7.92 -0.49 6.60
C ILE A 373 -8.04 -1.62 7.64
N TYR A 374 -6.91 -2.18 8.05
CA TYR A 374 -6.87 -3.20 9.12
C TYR A 374 -7.24 -2.61 10.49
N ASP A 375 -6.82 -1.38 10.80
CA ASP A 375 -7.24 -0.70 12.03
C ASP A 375 -8.74 -0.50 12.10
N ALA A 376 -9.36 -0.05 11.00
CA ALA A 376 -10.81 0.10 10.93
C ALA A 376 -11.56 -1.23 11.19
N LEU A 377 -11.03 -2.36 10.70
CA LEU A 377 -11.62 -3.68 10.99
C LEU A 377 -11.48 -4.06 12.47
N ILE A 378 -10.32 -3.79 13.07
CA ILE A 378 -10.09 -4.05 14.50
C ILE A 378 -11.05 -3.20 15.34
N GLU A 379 -11.26 -1.94 14.99
CA GLU A 379 -12.21 -1.06 15.65
C GLU A 379 -13.65 -1.56 15.53
N VAL A 380 -14.06 -2.06 14.36
CA VAL A 380 -15.36 -2.69 14.16
C VAL A 380 -15.56 -3.90 15.08
N LEU A 381 -14.58 -4.81 15.14
CA LEU A 381 -14.66 -6.01 15.99
C LEU A 381 -14.73 -5.66 17.48
N LYS A 382 -13.93 -4.70 17.94
CA LYS A 382 -14.00 -4.18 19.31
C LYS A 382 -15.33 -3.47 19.60
N GLY A 383 -15.82 -2.69 18.64
CA GLY A 383 -17.06 -1.92 18.76
C GLY A 383 -18.30 -2.81 18.89
N CYS A 384 -18.28 -3.99 18.28
CA CYS A 384 -19.39 -4.96 18.38
C CYS A 384 -19.47 -5.66 19.74
N GLU A 385 -18.39 -5.69 20.52
CA GLU A 385 -18.27 -6.59 21.67
C GLU A 385 -19.39 -6.39 22.69
N ASN A 386 -19.57 -5.15 23.16
CA ASN A 386 -20.60 -4.84 24.15
C ASN A 386 -22.00 -5.11 23.62
N SER A 387 -22.29 -4.76 22.35
CA SER A 387 -23.60 -4.98 21.75
C SER A 387 -23.96 -6.45 21.64
N VAL A 388 -23.00 -7.31 21.29
CA VAL A 388 -23.20 -8.76 21.22
C VAL A 388 -23.40 -9.35 22.62
N LEU A 389 -22.59 -8.96 23.59
CA LEU A 389 -22.71 -9.42 24.97
C LEU A 389 -24.04 -9.00 25.60
N GLU A 390 -24.48 -7.76 25.35
CA GLU A 390 -25.77 -7.24 25.81
C GLU A 390 -26.94 -7.97 25.13
N HIS A 391 -26.82 -8.26 23.83
CA HIS A 391 -27.82 -9.03 23.10
C HIS A 391 -28.01 -10.43 23.70
N PHE A 392 -26.91 -11.13 24.02
CA PHE A 392 -26.96 -12.41 24.73
C PHE A 392 -27.64 -12.32 26.11
N GLU A 393 -27.39 -11.26 26.87
CA GLU A 393 -28.08 -11.01 28.14
C GLU A 393 -29.58 -10.76 27.94
N ASN A 394 -29.96 -10.05 26.88
CA ASN A 394 -31.36 -9.79 26.56
C ASN A 394 -32.10 -11.07 26.13
N ILE A 395 -31.44 -11.98 25.41
CA ILE A 395 -31.95 -13.33 25.13
C ILE A 395 -32.26 -14.05 26.44
N TYR A 396 -31.30 -14.10 27.37
CA TYR A 396 -31.49 -14.75 28.66
C TYR A 396 -32.67 -14.14 29.44
N LYS A 397 -32.72 -12.81 29.57
CA LYS A 397 -33.78 -12.10 30.30
C LYS A 397 -35.16 -12.36 29.72
N LYS A 398 -35.31 -12.25 28.39
CA LYS A 398 -36.58 -12.42 27.69
C LYS A 398 -37.09 -13.86 27.84
N TYR A 399 -36.30 -14.82 27.38
CA TYR A 399 -36.79 -16.19 27.28
C TYR A 399 -36.81 -16.92 28.64
N SER A 400 -36.00 -16.52 29.62
CA SER A 400 -36.16 -17.07 30.99
C SER A 400 -37.49 -16.66 31.62
N LYS A 401 -37.97 -15.43 31.35
CA LYS A 401 -39.30 -14.99 31.80
C LYS A 401 -40.41 -15.81 31.14
N GLU A 402 -40.28 -16.09 29.84
CA GLU A 402 -41.25 -16.88 29.09
C GLU A 402 -41.26 -18.36 29.54
N LEU A 403 -40.09 -18.96 29.77
CA LEU A 403 -39.96 -20.31 30.32
C LEU A 403 -40.56 -20.42 31.74
N PHE A 404 -40.37 -19.40 32.58
CA PHE A 404 -41.00 -19.33 33.90
C PHE A 404 -42.54 -19.31 33.82
N ASN A 405 -43.10 -18.58 32.84
CA ASN A 405 -44.55 -18.58 32.63
C ASN A 405 -45.08 -19.97 32.21
N ILE A 406 -44.32 -20.72 31.41
CA ILE A 406 -44.67 -22.10 31.04
C ILE A 406 -44.64 -22.99 32.27
N TYR A 407 -43.61 -22.87 33.12
CA TYR A 407 -43.53 -23.63 34.36
C TYR A 407 -44.77 -23.40 35.25
N ASN A 408 -45.15 -22.14 35.49
CA ASN A 408 -46.34 -21.83 36.28
C ASN A 408 -47.60 -22.41 35.63
N SER A 409 -47.71 -22.36 34.30
CA SER A 409 -48.83 -22.98 33.59
C SER A 409 -48.88 -24.50 33.78
N LEU A 410 -47.73 -25.18 33.80
CA LEU A 410 -47.65 -26.62 34.04
C LEU A 410 -48.02 -26.94 35.50
N GLU A 411 -47.56 -26.13 36.45
CA GLU A 411 -47.92 -26.25 37.87
C GLU A 411 -49.44 -26.12 38.09
N THR A 412 -50.07 -25.11 37.50
CA THR A 412 -51.54 -24.96 37.54
C THR A 412 -52.27 -26.16 36.94
N ILE A 413 -51.71 -26.82 35.91
CA ILE A 413 -52.29 -28.05 35.37
C ILE A 413 -52.21 -29.19 36.40
N MET A 414 -51.08 -29.35 37.09
CA MET A 414 -50.91 -30.37 38.14
C MET A 414 -51.90 -30.15 39.29
N GLU A 415 -52.05 -28.91 39.76
CA GLU A 415 -53.00 -28.55 40.81
C GLU A 415 -54.44 -28.87 40.41
N LYS A 416 -54.85 -28.56 39.18
CA LYS A 416 -56.19 -28.91 38.67
C LYS A 416 -56.42 -30.42 38.63
N ILE A 417 -55.44 -31.18 38.17
CA ILE A 417 -55.54 -32.65 38.13
C ILE A 417 -55.66 -33.21 39.56
N ALA A 418 -54.85 -32.71 40.49
CA ALA A 418 -54.91 -33.13 41.89
C ALA A 418 -56.26 -32.80 42.53
N HIS A 419 -56.76 -31.59 42.29
CA HIS A 419 -58.02 -31.10 42.82
C HIS A 419 -59.22 -31.95 42.39
N GLU A 420 -59.31 -32.26 41.09
CA GLU A 420 -60.38 -33.12 40.58
C GLU A 420 -60.21 -34.57 41.04
N THR A 421 -58.97 -35.05 41.18
CA THR A 421 -58.70 -36.38 41.76
C THR A 421 -59.18 -36.44 43.22
N TYR A 422 -58.85 -35.45 44.03
CA TYR A 422 -59.27 -35.34 45.43
C TYR A 422 -60.81 -35.28 45.56
N LYS A 423 -61.48 -34.47 44.74
CA LYS A 423 -62.96 -34.42 44.66
C LYS A 423 -63.60 -35.76 44.28
N GLY A 424 -62.89 -36.58 43.51
CA GLY A 424 -63.33 -37.90 43.08
C GLY A 424 -63.16 -39.00 44.14
N ILE A 425 -62.53 -38.71 45.28
CA ILE A 425 -62.49 -39.62 46.43
C ILE A 425 -63.87 -39.63 47.09
N LYS A 426 -64.47 -40.81 47.21
CA LYS A 426 -65.80 -41.04 47.77
C LYS A 426 -65.74 -42.03 48.91
N LYS A 427 -66.68 -41.91 49.85
CA LYS A 427 -66.88 -42.90 50.90
C LYS A 427 -67.67 -44.09 50.36
N LYS A 428 -67.32 -45.30 50.78
CA LYS A 428 -68.14 -46.51 50.61
C LYS A 428 -68.15 -47.30 51.92
N THR A 429 -69.25 -48.01 52.18
CA THR A 429 -69.34 -48.95 53.30
C THR A 429 -68.66 -50.26 52.92
N ALA A 430 -67.82 -50.77 53.80
CA ALA A 430 -67.16 -52.07 53.68
C ALA A 430 -67.38 -52.89 54.96
N THR A 431 -67.15 -54.20 54.85
CA THR A 431 -67.40 -55.15 55.93
C THR A 431 -66.13 -55.91 56.25
N ARG A 432 -65.81 -56.04 57.54
CA ARG A 432 -64.79 -56.96 58.06
C ARG A 432 -65.43 -58.02 58.96
N PHE A 433 -64.75 -59.15 59.08
CA PHE A 433 -65.15 -60.27 59.91
C PHE A 433 -64.05 -60.54 60.93
N GLU A 434 -64.41 -60.64 62.22
CA GLU A 434 -63.47 -60.92 63.31
C GLU A 434 -63.89 -62.18 64.05
N GLU A 435 -62.93 -63.05 64.35
CA GLU A 435 -63.17 -64.28 65.11
C GLU A 435 -63.01 -64.00 66.61
N THR A 436 -64.13 -63.91 67.34
CA THR A 436 -64.12 -63.83 68.80
C THR A 436 -64.11 -65.22 69.40
N LYS A 437 -63.07 -65.54 70.19
CA LYS A 437 -62.98 -66.80 70.95
C LYS A 437 -63.87 -66.72 72.19
N SER A 438 -64.83 -67.61 72.30
CA SER A 438 -65.63 -67.83 73.52
C SER A 438 -65.29 -69.17 74.16
N PHE A 439 -65.70 -69.38 75.42
CA PHE A 439 -65.40 -70.60 76.19
C PHE A 439 -66.00 -71.89 75.55
N ILE A 440 -66.87 -71.76 74.55
CA ILE A 440 -67.57 -72.85 73.82
C ILE A 440 -67.38 -72.72 72.29
N GLY A 441 -66.18 -72.34 71.85
CA GLY A 441 -65.81 -72.27 70.42
C GLY A 441 -65.71 -70.84 69.86
N SER A 442 -65.36 -70.73 68.58
CA SER A 442 -65.18 -69.44 67.90
C SER A 442 -66.46 -68.95 67.22
N LYS A 443 -66.72 -67.64 67.32
CA LYS A 443 -67.84 -66.95 66.68
C LYS A 443 -67.28 -65.90 65.72
N ILE A 444 -67.78 -65.85 64.50
CA ILE A 444 -67.41 -64.82 63.52
C ILE A 444 -68.39 -63.65 63.69
N GLU A 445 -67.88 -62.47 64.02
CA GLU A 445 -68.66 -61.24 64.15
C GLU A 445 -68.40 -60.30 62.97
N LYS A 446 -69.49 -59.71 62.46
CA LYS A 446 -69.47 -58.79 61.32
C LYS A 446 -69.39 -57.35 61.84
N TYR A 447 -68.43 -56.58 61.33
CA TYR A 447 -68.31 -55.14 61.59
C TYR A 447 -68.33 -54.37 60.27
N ASP A 448 -69.26 -53.42 60.16
CA ASP A 448 -69.30 -52.49 59.04
C ASP A 448 -68.46 -51.24 59.38
N TYR A 449 -67.69 -50.75 58.41
CA TYR A 449 -66.85 -49.56 58.54
C TYR A 449 -66.89 -48.73 57.25
N GLU A 450 -66.52 -47.45 57.36
CA GLU A 450 -66.36 -46.57 56.19
C GLU A 450 -64.94 -46.71 55.63
N THR A 451 -64.83 -46.90 54.32
CA THR A 451 -63.57 -46.81 53.57
C THR A 451 -63.73 -45.83 52.41
N TYR A 452 -62.65 -45.58 51.69
CA TYR A 452 -62.63 -44.70 50.53
C TYR A 452 -62.55 -45.50 49.23
N TRP A 453 -62.99 -44.89 48.14
CA TRP A 453 -62.73 -45.35 46.78
C TRP A 453 -62.60 -44.15 45.86
N ILE A 454 -61.84 -44.29 44.78
CA ILE A 454 -61.61 -43.22 43.81
C ILE A 454 -62.46 -43.50 42.58
N ASP A 455 -63.32 -42.55 42.20
CA ASP A 455 -64.13 -42.61 40.98
C ASP A 455 -63.30 -42.26 39.75
N SER A 456 -62.36 -43.15 39.42
CA SER A 456 -61.38 -42.95 38.34
C SER A 456 -62.05 -42.73 36.99
N ASP A 457 -63.13 -43.43 36.66
CA ASP A 457 -63.88 -43.23 35.42
C ASP A 457 -64.46 -41.81 35.32
N SER A 458 -65.09 -41.31 36.39
CA SER A 458 -65.63 -39.94 36.45
C SER A 458 -64.53 -38.88 36.39
N ILE A 459 -63.40 -39.12 37.08
CA ILE A 459 -62.24 -38.24 37.05
C ILE A 459 -61.64 -38.17 35.64
N TYR A 460 -61.40 -39.31 34.99
CA TYR A 460 -60.87 -39.35 33.63
C TYR A 460 -61.81 -38.65 32.65
N LYS A 461 -63.12 -38.91 32.76
CA LYS A 461 -64.15 -38.25 31.96
C LYS A 461 -64.06 -36.73 32.07
N LYS A 462 -64.00 -36.19 33.28
CA LYS A 462 -63.89 -34.74 33.51
C LYS A 462 -62.56 -34.15 33.05
N LEU A 463 -61.43 -34.80 33.37
CA LEU A 463 -60.11 -34.26 33.06
C LEU A 463 -59.79 -34.29 31.56
N PHE A 464 -60.21 -35.34 30.86
CA PHE A 464 -59.71 -35.62 29.51
C PHE A 464 -60.80 -35.70 28.43
N TYR A 465 -62.07 -35.94 28.76
CA TYR A 465 -63.11 -36.21 27.76
C TYR A 465 -64.23 -35.17 27.67
N ASP A 466 -64.73 -34.61 28.79
CA ASP A 466 -65.90 -33.73 28.79
C ASP A 466 -65.62 -32.35 28.18
N ASP A 467 -64.56 -31.65 28.60
CA ASP A 467 -64.22 -30.30 28.08
C ASP A 467 -62.83 -30.22 27.41
N GLN A 468 -62.04 -31.29 27.53
CA GLN A 468 -60.64 -31.40 27.11
C GLN A 468 -59.77 -30.25 27.63
N THR A 469 -60.13 -29.60 28.74
CA THR A 469 -59.45 -28.41 29.25
C THR A 469 -57.99 -28.72 29.58
N ILE A 470 -57.71 -29.85 30.22
CA ILE A 470 -56.34 -30.27 30.56
C ILE A 470 -55.50 -30.55 29.31
N ASP A 471 -56.06 -31.28 28.33
CA ASP A 471 -55.39 -31.55 27.05
C ASP A 471 -55.06 -30.24 26.30
N LYS A 472 -56.03 -29.31 26.21
CA LYS A 472 -55.83 -27.99 25.59
C LYS A 472 -54.76 -27.18 26.32
N MET A 473 -54.73 -27.22 27.66
CA MET A 473 -53.71 -26.54 28.47
C MET A 473 -52.32 -27.12 28.22
N PHE A 474 -52.15 -28.45 28.21
CA PHE A 474 -50.87 -29.09 27.89
C PHE A 474 -50.41 -28.79 26.46
N LYS A 475 -51.29 -28.95 25.46
CA LYS A 475 -51.00 -28.60 24.06
C LYS A 475 -50.57 -27.15 23.90
N ARG A 476 -51.21 -26.23 24.65
CA ARG A 476 -50.81 -24.82 24.66
C ARG A 476 -49.41 -24.63 25.24
N SER A 477 -49.08 -25.25 26.38
CA SER A 477 -47.74 -25.17 26.97
C SER A 477 -46.66 -25.74 26.04
N ILE A 478 -46.93 -26.87 25.39
CA ILE A 478 -46.04 -27.47 24.39
C ILE A 478 -45.84 -26.55 23.18
N LYS A 479 -46.92 -25.94 22.68
CA LYS A 479 -46.83 -24.97 21.58
C LYS A 479 -46.02 -23.73 21.96
N LEU A 480 -46.23 -23.19 23.15
CA LEU A 480 -45.45 -22.05 23.65
C LEU A 480 -43.96 -22.41 23.78
N LEU A 481 -43.65 -23.58 24.31
CA LEU A 481 -42.27 -24.08 24.40
C LEU A 481 -41.62 -24.17 23.01
N LYS A 482 -42.37 -24.67 22.00
CA LYS A 482 -41.86 -24.75 20.62
C LYS A 482 -41.62 -23.38 20.00
N ASN A 483 -42.49 -22.41 20.28
CA ASN A 483 -42.29 -21.03 19.83
C ASN A 483 -41.01 -20.44 20.46
N ILE A 484 -40.81 -20.61 21.77
CA ILE A 484 -39.58 -20.15 22.45
C ILE A 484 -38.33 -20.77 21.82
N GLU A 485 -38.36 -22.06 21.46
CA GLU A 485 -37.25 -22.71 20.76
C GLU A 485 -36.91 -21.97 19.45
N LEU A 486 -37.92 -21.71 18.61
CA LEU A 486 -37.73 -21.03 17.32
C LEU A 486 -37.29 -19.57 17.49
N ASP A 487 -37.90 -18.85 18.43
CA ASP A 487 -37.59 -17.43 18.70
C ASP A 487 -36.19 -17.28 19.32
N THR A 488 -35.75 -18.27 20.10
CA THR A 488 -34.38 -18.30 20.65
C THR A 488 -33.37 -18.61 19.53
N ASP A 489 -33.66 -19.56 18.65
CA ASP A 489 -32.82 -19.86 17.49
C ASP A 489 -32.56 -18.60 16.64
N GLU A 490 -33.62 -17.85 16.33
CA GLU A 490 -33.53 -16.60 15.57
C GLU A 490 -32.73 -15.55 16.33
N ALA A 491 -32.99 -15.37 17.63
CA ALA A 491 -32.25 -14.39 18.43
C ALA A 491 -30.75 -14.70 18.53
N PHE A 492 -30.35 -15.99 18.56
CA PHE A 492 -28.93 -16.36 18.47
C PHE A 492 -28.32 -16.05 17.09
N ARG A 493 -29.08 -16.19 16.01
CA ARG A 493 -28.64 -15.75 14.66
C ARG A 493 -28.46 -14.24 14.62
N ASP A 494 -29.33 -13.49 15.30
CA ASP A 494 -29.21 -12.03 15.38
C ASP A 494 -27.93 -11.58 16.09
N ALA A 495 -27.43 -12.36 17.06
CA ALA A 495 -26.13 -12.09 17.67
C ALA A 495 -25.00 -12.09 16.62
N TYR A 496 -25.02 -13.04 15.67
CA TYR A 496 -24.09 -13.04 14.54
C TYR A 496 -24.36 -11.90 13.56
N ASN A 497 -25.63 -11.58 13.30
CA ASN A 497 -26.01 -10.51 12.38
C ASN A 497 -25.47 -9.14 12.83
N ILE A 498 -25.37 -8.87 14.14
CA ILE A 498 -24.75 -7.64 14.67
C ILE A 498 -23.34 -7.46 14.09
N ILE A 499 -22.48 -8.48 14.24
CA ILE A 499 -21.09 -8.43 13.77
C ILE A 499 -21.04 -8.45 12.25
N LYS A 500 -21.82 -9.34 11.62
CA LYS A 500 -21.86 -9.48 10.17
C LYS A 500 -22.18 -8.14 9.50
N ASN A 501 -23.16 -7.39 10.02
CA ASN A 501 -23.59 -6.13 9.43
C ASN A 501 -22.48 -5.07 9.50
N GLU A 502 -21.83 -4.91 10.66
CA GLU A 502 -20.74 -3.94 10.80
C GLU A 502 -19.50 -4.33 9.97
N VAL A 503 -19.16 -5.61 9.91
CA VAL A 503 -18.06 -6.09 9.05
C VAL A 503 -18.40 -5.93 7.56
N THR A 504 -19.66 -6.10 7.17
CA THR A 504 -20.09 -5.88 5.77
C THR A 504 -19.98 -4.39 5.40
N LYS A 505 -20.37 -3.47 6.29
CA LYS A 505 -20.18 -2.02 6.08
C LYS A 505 -18.70 -1.66 5.92
N TRP A 506 -17.82 -2.31 6.66
CA TRP A 506 -16.38 -2.17 6.49
C TRP A 506 -15.91 -2.76 5.14
N GLN A 507 -16.44 -3.91 4.73
CA GLN A 507 -16.05 -4.62 3.50
C GLN A 507 -16.31 -3.79 2.24
N GLU A 508 -17.50 -3.19 2.13
CA GLU A 508 -17.98 -2.45 0.94
C GLU A 508 -16.96 -1.47 0.33
N PRO A 509 -16.37 -0.50 1.08
CA PRO A 509 -15.40 0.44 0.52
C PRO A 509 -14.05 -0.20 0.18
N TYR A 510 -13.68 -1.34 0.78
CA TYR A 510 -12.32 -1.89 0.68
C TYR A 510 -12.17 -3.03 -0.31
N GLU A 511 -13.27 -3.63 -0.80
CA GLU A 511 -13.21 -4.60 -1.90
C GLU A 511 -12.74 -3.98 -3.24
N LEU A 512 -12.92 -2.67 -3.39
CA LEU A 512 -12.57 -1.92 -4.60
C LEU A 512 -11.43 -0.93 -4.38
N ILE A 513 -10.72 -1.01 -3.25
CA ILE A 513 -9.63 -0.08 -2.92
C ILE A 513 -8.55 -0.08 -4.00
N ARG A 514 -8.04 1.11 -4.35
CA ARG A 514 -6.97 1.30 -5.34
C ARG A 514 -5.82 2.10 -4.72
N LYS A 515 -4.62 1.90 -5.26
CA LYS A 515 -3.45 2.71 -4.94
C LYS A 515 -3.71 4.19 -5.25
N GLN A 516 -3.14 5.08 -4.45
CA GLN A 516 -3.33 6.54 -4.64
C GLN A 516 -2.28 7.11 -5.58
N ARG A 517 -1.08 6.51 -5.59
CA ARG A 517 0.04 6.91 -6.46
C ARG A 517 0.44 5.76 -7.38
N GLU A 518 0.81 6.11 -8.61
CA GLU A 518 1.20 5.13 -9.62
C GLU A 518 2.37 4.24 -9.20
N ILE A 519 3.31 4.79 -8.43
CA ILE A 519 4.49 4.06 -7.96
C ILE A 519 4.17 3.04 -6.85
N GLY A 520 2.99 3.12 -6.21
CA GLY A 520 2.54 2.17 -5.21
C GLY A 520 2.35 0.77 -5.77
N SER A 521 2.46 -0.25 -4.91
CA SER A 521 2.36 -1.66 -5.31
C SER A 521 0.94 -2.04 -5.75
N ASP A 522 0.76 -2.44 -7.00
CA ASP A 522 -0.53 -2.97 -7.48
C ASP A 522 -0.92 -4.27 -6.77
N LEU A 523 0.07 -5.10 -6.46
CA LEU A 523 -0.15 -6.41 -5.86
C LEU A 523 -0.56 -6.30 -4.40
N GLU A 524 -0.03 -5.34 -3.63
CA GLU A 524 -0.44 -5.13 -2.23
C GLU A 524 -1.88 -4.64 -2.11
N PHE A 525 -2.29 -3.72 -2.98
CA PHE A 525 -3.69 -3.32 -3.03
C PHE A 525 -4.57 -4.47 -3.52
N SER A 526 -4.07 -5.34 -4.40
CA SER A 526 -4.78 -6.56 -4.80
C SER A 526 -4.94 -7.55 -3.65
N ASN A 527 -3.90 -7.77 -2.85
CA ASN A 527 -3.93 -8.62 -1.68
C ASN A 527 -4.91 -8.07 -0.63
N THR A 528 -4.93 -6.75 -0.45
CA THR A 528 -5.84 -6.06 0.47
C THR A 528 -7.30 -6.21 0.01
N ARG A 529 -7.59 -5.99 -1.28
CA ARG A 529 -8.93 -6.26 -1.86
C ARG A 529 -9.32 -7.71 -1.68
N HIS A 530 -8.40 -8.65 -1.91
CA HIS A 530 -8.67 -10.08 -1.76
C HIS A 530 -8.98 -10.44 -0.30
N PHE A 531 -8.26 -9.84 0.65
CA PHE A 531 -8.51 -10.00 2.08
C PHE A 531 -9.91 -9.50 2.46
N ALA A 532 -10.28 -8.30 1.99
CA ALA A 532 -11.61 -7.72 2.22
C ALA A 532 -12.72 -8.57 1.59
N ALA A 533 -12.55 -8.99 0.33
CA ALA A 533 -13.52 -9.83 -0.38
C ALA A 533 -13.75 -11.20 0.29
N LYS A 534 -12.73 -11.71 0.98
CA LYS A 534 -12.80 -12.97 1.76
C LYS A 534 -12.93 -12.74 3.26
N VAL A 535 -13.48 -11.59 3.68
CA VAL A 535 -13.65 -11.30 5.12
C VAL A 535 -14.56 -12.32 5.79
N TYR A 536 -15.49 -12.95 5.05
CA TYR A 536 -16.28 -14.05 5.57
C TYR A 536 -15.40 -15.22 6.02
N GLU A 537 -14.55 -15.73 5.15
CA GLU A 537 -13.64 -16.84 5.46
C GLU A 537 -12.59 -16.46 6.50
N ASN A 538 -12.05 -15.24 6.41
CA ASN A 538 -10.95 -14.76 7.25
C ASN A 538 -11.40 -14.43 8.68
N VAL A 539 -12.62 -13.93 8.84
CA VAL A 539 -13.12 -13.34 10.09
C VAL A 539 -14.46 -13.94 10.52
N LEU A 540 -15.50 -13.83 9.70
CA LEU A 540 -16.89 -14.10 10.13
C LEU A 540 -17.21 -15.58 10.33
N LYS A 541 -16.52 -16.49 9.63
CA LYS A 541 -16.83 -17.93 9.61
C LYS A 541 -16.77 -18.55 11.01
N THR A 542 -15.80 -18.17 11.83
CA THR A 542 -15.64 -18.72 13.20
C THR A 542 -16.82 -18.30 14.10
N TYR A 543 -17.24 -17.03 14.05
CA TYR A 543 -18.43 -16.56 14.76
C TYR A 543 -19.70 -17.27 14.30
N HIS A 544 -19.88 -17.40 12.98
CA HIS A 544 -21.06 -18.05 12.43
C HIS A 544 -21.14 -19.51 12.89
N THR A 545 -20.02 -20.23 12.85
CA THR A 545 -19.93 -21.62 13.30
C THR A 545 -20.28 -21.75 14.78
N ALA A 546 -19.72 -20.89 15.63
CA ALA A 546 -20.02 -20.85 17.06
C ALA A 546 -21.52 -20.62 17.33
N ILE A 547 -22.18 -19.71 16.61
CA ILE A 547 -23.63 -19.50 16.75
C ILE A 547 -24.42 -20.75 16.36
N LEU A 548 -24.05 -21.43 15.27
CA LEU A 548 -24.73 -22.67 14.87
C LEU A 548 -24.55 -23.80 15.90
N GLU A 549 -23.39 -23.89 16.54
CA GLU A 549 -23.14 -24.82 17.64
C GLU A 549 -24.00 -24.49 18.87
N ASN A 550 -24.09 -23.21 19.23
CA ASN A 550 -24.94 -22.74 20.33
C ASN A 550 -26.42 -23.03 20.08
N ILE A 551 -26.92 -22.77 18.87
CA ILE A 551 -28.29 -23.13 18.43
C ILE A 551 -28.51 -24.65 18.53
N SER A 552 -27.54 -25.46 18.09
CA SER A 552 -27.61 -26.91 18.20
C SER A 552 -27.71 -27.37 19.66
N ALA A 553 -26.96 -26.74 20.56
CA ALA A 553 -27.01 -27.03 22.00
C ALA A 553 -28.40 -26.71 22.59
N ILE A 554 -28.98 -25.56 22.23
CA ILE A 554 -30.34 -25.14 22.60
C ILE A 554 -31.37 -26.17 22.16
N ARG A 555 -31.41 -26.46 20.85
CA ARG A 555 -32.36 -27.41 20.25
C ARG A 555 -32.33 -28.77 20.91
N LYS A 556 -31.13 -29.29 21.23
CA LYS A 556 -30.98 -30.59 21.91
C LYS A 556 -31.74 -30.64 23.24
N LYS A 557 -31.74 -29.55 24.02
CA LYS A 557 -32.48 -29.53 25.29
C LYS A 557 -33.96 -29.27 25.13
N PHE A 558 -34.36 -28.39 24.22
CA PHE A 558 -35.77 -28.21 23.89
C PHE A 558 -36.39 -29.52 23.39
N ALA A 559 -35.69 -30.29 22.56
CA ALA A 559 -36.13 -31.59 22.09
C ALA A 559 -36.28 -32.60 23.23
N TYR A 560 -35.30 -32.69 24.15
CA TYR A 560 -35.38 -33.54 25.34
C TYR A 560 -36.61 -33.21 26.19
N PHE A 561 -36.84 -31.92 26.46
CA PHE A 561 -37.94 -31.47 27.30
C PHE A 561 -39.30 -31.62 26.62
N ASN A 562 -39.39 -31.30 25.34
CA ASN A 562 -40.60 -31.50 24.55
C ASN A 562 -40.99 -32.98 24.49
N GLY A 563 -40.01 -33.89 24.36
CA GLY A 563 -40.25 -35.33 24.43
C GLY A 563 -40.78 -35.76 25.81
N ALA A 564 -40.19 -35.24 26.90
CA ALA A 564 -40.62 -35.54 28.26
C ALA A 564 -42.05 -35.06 28.57
N LEU A 565 -42.45 -33.90 28.05
CA LEU A 565 -43.80 -33.34 28.25
C LEU A 565 -44.87 -33.92 27.31
N SER A 566 -44.49 -34.18 26.05
CA SER A 566 -45.43 -34.69 25.03
C SER A 566 -45.81 -36.14 25.27
N TYR A 567 -44.96 -36.90 25.97
CA TYR A 567 -45.25 -38.26 26.35
C TYR A 567 -46.03 -38.29 27.67
N SER A 568 -47.08 -39.10 27.70
CA SER A 568 -47.59 -39.67 28.95
C SER A 568 -48.43 -38.79 29.87
N TYR A 569 -48.82 -37.54 29.59
CA TYR A 569 -49.54 -36.77 30.62
C TYR A 569 -50.86 -37.46 31.09
N ILE A 570 -51.58 -38.13 30.18
CA ILE A 570 -52.76 -38.95 30.51
C ILE A 570 -52.34 -40.18 31.32
N GLN A 571 -51.36 -40.94 30.82
CA GLN A 571 -50.88 -42.18 31.44
C GLN A 571 -50.25 -41.92 32.82
N THR A 572 -49.59 -40.79 33.01
CA THR A 572 -48.98 -40.33 34.26
C THR A 572 -50.05 -39.92 35.26
N THR A 573 -51.12 -39.28 34.82
CA THR A 573 -52.31 -39.05 35.66
C THR A 573 -52.96 -40.38 36.05
N GLN A 574 -53.15 -41.31 35.11
CA GLN A 574 -53.70 -42.64 35.39
C GLN A 574 -52.86 -43.41 36.41
N ALA A 575 -51.53 -43.45 36.23
CA ALA A 575 -50.60 -44.10 37.16
C ALA A 575 -50.61 -43.45 38.54
N THR A 576 -50.77 -42.13 38.62
CA THR A 576 -50.90 -41.43 39.90
C THR A 576 -52.19 -41.80 40.62
N ILE A 577 -53.32 -41.86 39.91
CA ILE A 577 -54.61 -42.27 40.49
C ILE A 577 -54.56 -43.73 40.95
N ALA A 578 -54.04 -44.63 40.13
CA ALA A 578 -53.87 -46.04 40.47
C ALA A 578 -52.98 -46.25 41.71
N HIS A 579 -51.96 -45.40 41.91
CA HIS A 579 -51.13 -45.43 43.11
C HIS A 579 -51.95 -45.14 44.38
N PHE A 580 -52.85 -44.16 44.35
CA PHE A 580 -53.69 -43.82 45.48
C PHE A 580 -54.83 -44.83 45.68
N GLU A 581 -55.38 -45.40 44.61
CA GLU A 581 -56.32 -46.54 44.70
C GLU A 581 -55.66 -47.72 45.43
N GLN A 582 -54.43 -48.07 45.04
CA GLN A 582 -53.65 -49.13 45.68
C GLN A 582 -53.33 -48.80 47.14
N GLN A 583 -52.97 -47.54 47.45
CA GLN A 583 -52.68 -47.10 48.83
C GLN A 583 -53.92 -47.25 49.73
N ILE A 584 -55.11 -46.88 49.24
CA ILE A 584 -56.36 -47.07 49.97
C ILE A 584 -56.61 -48.56 50.19
N LEU A 585 -56.50 -49.39 49.15
CA LEU A 585 -56.71 -50.84 49.22
C LEU A 585 -55.77 -51.52 50.24
N GLU A 586 -54.47 -51.21 50.19
CA GLU A 586 -53.48 -51.79 51.11
C GLU A 586 -53.73 -51.36 52.56
N SER A 587 -54.06 -50.09 52.79
CA SER A 587 -54.40 -49.59 54.13
C SER A 587 -55.68 -50.22 54.67
N GLU A 588 -56.66 -50.49 53.80
CA GLU A 588 -57.90 -51.17 54.15
C GLU A 588 -57.64 -52.64 54.53
N GLU A 589 -56.77 -53.34 53.80
CA GLU A 589 -56.37 -54.72 54.14
C GLU A 589 -55.65 -54.82 55.49
N LEU A 590 -54.83 -53.83 55.84
CA LEU A 590 -54.21 -53.74 57.18
C LEU A 590 -55.24 -53.41 58.26
N TYR A 591 -56.17 -52.48 57.98
CA TYR A 591 -57.27 -52.14 58.87
C TYR A 591 -58.17 -53.34 59.17
N LYS A 592 -58.46 -54.19 58.16
CA LYS A 592 -59.24 -55.43 58.36
C LYS A 592 -58.57 -56.39 59.34
N LYS A 593 -57.23 -56.45 59.36
CA LYS A 593 -56.44 -57.34 60.22
C LYS A 593 -56.28 -56.80 61.64
N GLU A 594 -55.92 -55.53 61.80
CA GLU A 594 -55.68 -54.89 63.11
C GLU A 594 -56.28 -53.46 63.14
N PRO A 595 -57.60 -53.31 63.31
CA PRO A 595 -58.29 -52.01 63.23
C PRO A 595 -57.92 -51.04 64.36
N SER A 596 -57.42 -51.55 65.50
CA SER A 596 -56.96 -50.72 66.61
C SER A 596 -55.58 -50.10 66.39
N LYS A 597 -54.85 -50.55 65.35
CA LYS A 597 -53.46 -50.16 65.09
C LYS A 597 -53.30 -49.41 63.77
N PHE A 598 -54.07 -49.77 62.76
CA PHE A 598 -54.00 -49.16 61.43
C PHE A 598 -55.21 -48.28 61.18
N SER A 599 -55.04 -47.21 60.41
CA SER A 599 -56.11 -46.36 59.89
C SER A 599 -56.20 -46.51 58.37
N ILE A 600 -57.40 -46.33 57.82
CA ILE A 600 -57.60 -46.33 56.37
C ILE A 600 -57.04 -45.02 55.83
N SER A 601 -56.18 -45.13 54.82
CA SER A 601 -55.55 -43.99 54.18
C SER A 601 -56.60 -43.16 53.44
N HIS A 602 -56.58 -41.85 53.68
CA HIS A 602 -57.34 -40.86 52.92
C HIS A 602 -56.34 -39.92 52.25
N PRO A 603 -56.05 -40.09 50.95
CA PRO A 603 -55.11 -39.25 50.23
C PRO A 603 -55.47 -37.77 50.35
N ARG A 604 -54.50 -36.96 50.77
CA ARG A 604 -54.68 -35.50 50.83
C ARG A 604 -54.35 -34.86 49.48
N GLU A 605 -54.96 -33.71 49.18
CA GLU A 605 -54.74 -33.02 47.90
C GLU A 605 -53.27 -32.65 47.67
N ASP A 606 -52.54 -32.23 48.72
CA ASP A 606 -51.10 -31.93 48.68
C ASP A 606 -50.25 -33.17 48.37
N GLU A 607 -50.65 -34.35 48.87
CA GLU A 607 -50.00 -35.63 48.56
C GLU A 607 -50.19 -36.00 47.08
N ILE A 608 -51.39 -35.75 46.54
CA ILE A 608 -51.68 -35.99 45.12
C ILE A 608 -50.86 -35.06 44.23
N VAL A 609 -50.76 -33.76 44.57
CA VAL A 609 -49.89 -32.81 43.85
C VAL A 609 -48.44 -33.27 43.88
N ALA A 610 -47.92 -33.65 45.04
CA ALA A 610 -46.54 -34.11 45.19
C ALA A 610 -46.26 -35.36 44.33
N LYS A 611 -47.19 -36.33 44.32
CA LYS A 611 -47.06 -37.54 43.51
C LYS A 611 -47.15 -37.26 42.01
N LEU A 612 -48.05 -36.39 41.58
CA LEU A 612 -48.13 -35.93 40.19
C LEU A 612 -46.82 -35.29 39.76
N LYS A 613 -46.33 -34.30 40.52
CA LYS A 613 -45.04 -33.65 40.24
C LYS A 613 -43.90 -34.66 40.15
N ALA A 614 -43.82 -35.63 41.06
CA ALA A 614 -42.82 -36.69 41.02
C ALA A 614 -42.93 -37.57 39.75
N ASN A 615 -44.13 -38.04 39.42
CA ASN A 615 -44.36 -38.91 38.26
C ASN A 615 -44.14 -38.20 36.92
N PHE A 616 -44.40 -36.89 36.85
CA PHE A 616 -44.08 -36.03 35.70
C PHE A 616 -42.60 -35.60 35.67
N GLY A 617 -41.82 -35.92 36.70
CA GLY A 617 -40.42 -35.51 36.81
C GLY A 617 -40.23 -34.00 36.94
N PHE A 618 -41.15 -33.30 37.62
CA PHE A 618 -41.16 -31.83 37.73
C PHE A 618 -39.86 -31.25 38.27
N GLU A 619 -39.10 -31.96 39.10
CA GLU A 619 -37.77 -31.52 39.53
C GLU A 619 -36.85 -31.23 38.33
N LYS A 620 -36.85 -32.09 37.31
CA LYS A 620 -36.08 -31.89 36.06
C LYS A 620 -36.66 -30.76 35.21
N ILE A 621 -37.97 -30.53 35.30
CA ILE A 621 -38.69 -29.45 34.60
C ILE A 621 -38.36 -28.10 35.23
N GLU A 622 -38.36 -28.03 36.56
CA GLU A 622 -38.01 -26.86 37.36
C GLU A 622 -36.54 -26.48 37.12
N ASP A 623 -35.63 -27.46 37.17
CA ASP A 623 -34.21 -27.27 36.83
C ASP A 623 -34.02 -26.71 35.42
N PHE A 624 -34.88 -27.11 34.47
CA PHE A 624 -34.80 -26.67 33.09
C PHE A 624 -35.42 -25.30 32.84
N LEU A 625 -36.58 -25.01 33.44
CA LEU A 625 -37.39 -23.83 33.13
C LEU A 625 -37.13 -22.65 34.08
N THR A 626 -36.88 -22.90 35.37
CA THR A 626 -36.99 -21.85 36.41
C THR A 626 -35.78 -21.71 37.32
N SER A 627 -34.85 -22.67 37.31
CA SER A 627 -33.60 -22.55 38.06
C SER A 627 -32.84 -21.25 37.73
N LYS A 628 -32.28 -20.59 38.75
CA LYS A 628 -31.41 -19.41 38.58
C LYS A 628 -30.21 -19.67 37.67
N ARG A 629 -29.84 -20.94 37.47
CA ARG A 629 -28.81 -21.40 36.53
C ARG A 629 -29.39 -22.45 35.58
N ASN A 630 -30.57 -22.14 35.04
CA ASN A 630 -31.22 -22.97 34.04
C ASN A 630 -30.33 -23.19 32.80
N TYR A 631 -30.76 -24.06 31.90
CA TYR A 631 -29.92 -24.41 30.75
C TYR A 631 -29.68 -23.23 29.80
N LEU A 632 -30.67 -22.35 29.63
CA LEU A 632 -30.52 -21.14 28.83
C LEU A 632 -29.43 -20.23 29.40
N PHE A 633 -29.40 -20.03 30.72
CA PHE A 633 -28.31 -19.31 31.40
C PHE A 633 -26.95 -19.92 31.08
N LYS A 634 -26.82 -21.24 31.19
CA LYS A 634 -25.55 -21.95 30.94
C LYS A 634 -25.06 -21.76 29.50
N ILE A 635 -25.95 -21.88 28.52
CA ILE A 635 -25.58 -21.65 27.12
C ILE A 635 -25.24 -20.19 26.89
N VAL A 636 -26.09 -19.24 27.32
CA VAL A 636 -25.83 -17.81 27.13
C VAL A 636 -24.49 -17.43 27.73
N LYS A 637 -24.18 -17.91 28.93
CA LYS A 637 -22.87 -17.72 29.56
C LYS A 637 -21.75 -18.30 28.70
N TYR A 638 -21.87 -19.55 28.26
CA TYR A 638 -20.90 -20.20 27.38
C TYR A 638 -20.72 -19.45 26.06
N SER A 639 -21.81 -19.00 25.42
CA SER A 639 -21.78 -18.26 24.16
C SER A 639 -21.10 -16.89 24.31
N LYS A 640 -21.26 -16.21 25.44
CA LYS A 640 -20.54 -14.98 25.75
C LYS A 640 -19.04 -15.23 25.90
N GLU A 641 -18.66 -16.26 26.65
CA GLU A 641 -17.25 -16.65 26.84
C GLU A 641 -16.61 -17.06 25.50
N GLN A 642 -17.28 -17.91 24.73
CA GLN A 642 -16.86 -18.34 23.39
C GLN A 642 -16.76 -17.16 22.41
N TYR A 643 -17.70 -16.21 22.46
CA TYR A 643 -17.65 -15.01 21.64
C TYR A 643 -16.41 -14.15 21.96
N LEU A 644 -16.11 -13.92 23.25
CA LEU A 644 -14.94 -13.15 23.67
C LEU A 644 -13.64 -13.77 23.19
N GLU A 645 -13.50 -15.10 23.33
CA GLU A 645 -12.33 -15.83 22.86
C GLU A 645 -12.16 -15.72 21.34
N ILE A 646 -13.23 -15.91 20.58
CA ILE A 646 -13.21 -15.75 19.12
C ILE A 646 -12.91 -14.29 18.74
N ASN A 647 -13.47 -13.31 19.46
CA ASN A 647 -13.26 -11.89 19.17
C ASN A 647 -11.80 -11.49 19.35
N GLU A 648 -11.19 -11.90 20.46
CA GLU A 648 -9.77 -11.68 20.73
C GLU A 648 -8.88 -12.35 19.68
N ASP A 649 -9.12 -13.62 19.37
CA ASP A 649 -8.37 -14.38 18.36
C ASP A 649 -8.47 -13.72 16.97
N ARG A 650 -9.66 -13.31 16.54
CA ARG A 650 -9.85 -12.65 15.23
C ARG A 650 -9.21 -11.26 15.21
N ILE A 651 -9.29 -10.49 16.29
CA ILE A 651 -8.57 -9.20 16.41
C ILE A 651 -7.05 -9.42 16.27
N ASN A 652 -6.50 -10.44 16.93
CA ASN A 652 -5.07 -10.74 16.87
C ASN A 652 -4.64 -11.25 15.49
N PHE A 653 -5.49 -12.03 14.82
CA PHE A 653 -5.27 -12.39 13.41
C PHE A 653 -5.19 -11.16 12.51
N VAL A 654 -6.11 -10.19 12.64
CA VAL A 654 -6.11 -8.95 11.85
C VAL A 654 -4.88 -8.10 12.16
N LYS A 655 -4.47 -7.98 13.44
CA LYS A 655 -3.22 -7.32 13.83
C LYS A 655 -2.00 -7.97 13.18
N SER A 656 -1.93 -9.29 13.13
CA SER A 656 -0.80 -10.00 12.51
C SER A 656 -0.66 -9.69 11.02
N ARG A 657 -1.78 -9.45 10.31
CA ARG A 657 -1.78 -9.02 8.91
C ARG A 657 -1.31 -7.57 8.77
N LYS A 658 -1.71 -6.69 9.67
CA LYS A 658 -1.24 -5.31 9.73
C LYS A 658 0.27 -5.22 9.97
N GLU A 659 0.81 -6.05 10.87
CA GLU A 659 2.22 -6.02 11.27
C GLU A 659 3.18 -6.19 10.08
N GLN A 660 2.82 -7.04 9.11
CA GLN A 660 3.60 -7.26 7.88
C GLN A 660 3.83 -5.97 7.08
N TYR A 661 2.93 -4.99 7.16
CA TYR A 661 3.07 -3.70 6.50
C TYR A 661 3.82 -2.68 7.37
N LEU A 662 3.73 -2.79 8.70
CA LEU A 662 4.52 -1.96 9.62
C LEU A 662 6.02 -2.27 9.49
N GLU A 663 6.38 -3.54 9.33
CA GLU A 663 7.77 -3.95 9.05
C GLU A 663 8.28 -3.32 7.74
N LYS A 664 7.45 -3.30 6.69
CA LYS A 664 7.80 -2.65 5.41
C LYS A 664 7.96 -1.14 5.55
N ILE A 665 7.10 -0.48 6.32
CA ILE A 665 7.24 0.95 6.64
C ILE A 665 8.57 1.22 7.34
N ASN A 666 8.91 0.43 8.36
CA ASN A 666 10.17 0.58 9.09
C ASN A 666 11.39 0.39 8.19
N ASP A 667 11.35 -0.56 7.27
CA ASP A 667 12.43 -0.78 6.31
C ASP A 667 12.56 0.37 5.31
N LEU A 668 11.45 0.94 4.85
CA LEU A 668 11.47 2.12 3.97
C LEU A 668 12.01 3.38 4.67
N GLU A 669 11.67 3.60 5.93
CA GLU A 669 12.23 4.71 6.73
C GLU A 669 13.75 4.52 6.92
N LYS A 670 14.25 3.30 7.17
CA LYS A 670 15.70 3.03 7.21
C LYS A 670 16.38 3.35 5.88
N ILE A 671 15.80 2.90 4.76
CA ILE A 671 16.33 3.22 3.42
C ILE A 671 16.38 4.74 3.21
N LYS A 672 15.36 5.46 3.68
CA LYS A 672 15.28 6.92 3.61
C LYS A 672 16.32 7.63 4.47
N GLU A 673 16.65 7.10 5.65
CA GLU A 673 17.71 7.63 6.52
C GLU A 673 19.11 7.42 5.93
N GLU A 674 19.32 6.33 5.18
CA GLU A 674 20.58 6.03 4.51
C GLU A 674 20.86 6.92 3.29
N ILE A 675 19.80 7.36 2.58
CA ILE A 675 19.88 8.32 1.46
C ILE A 675 20.22 9.70 2.00
#